data_AF-A0A6A6H1B6-F1
#
_entry.id   AF-A0A6A6H1B6-F1
#
_cell.length_a   1.000
_cell.length_b   1.000
_cell.length_c   1.000
_cell.angle_alpha   90.00
_cell.angle_beta   90.00
_cell.angle_gamma   90.00
#
_symmetry.space_group_name_H-M   'P 1'
#
loop_
_entity.id
_entity.type
_entity.pdbx_description
1 polymer ?
#
loop_
_entity_poly.entity_id
_entity_poly.type
_entity_poly.pdbx_seq_one_letter_code
_entity_poly.pdbx_strand_id
1 'polypeptide(L)'
;MECLAFFLLAVQWATGLPQPSSQSTPIGCNVIAADAGFPTSAVWQSAMPGIVPRSKYPAPGAHPNYQLVAKSSKDVQIAVNFAREHNVRFSVLNSGHDFLGRNDAPSGLNLDVSQLGGIRVSQSFTATTRGVPSPDPSGQTENITLLPGQQAAVTFGAGVSTQDLNDALAASNLFTMGAAHGEVRVAGGYAQTAGHGPFTTFYGLGADNALEYKIVTADGTLKVANNVSNPDLFWALRGGGGGTFGVVTEATVKAYPSPNITTTFWFINATDPSSTDGLYDAAAYLHSQFPELVNKGVLGYYYIYPEAMQGIFLTHGDRSGAAYANATWDPILNKMQSYPGLTKIISTSMDAPSYKDWFGATFGPAESMGDMGMGPDENSEPVKRAIRQVMGQHFTKRDPIDGFAVANGITPLDSRLLDEQALTSPNLASALKAAMPMITYGQLRGNLVSGGKVFTPDEPTSVTPAWRTSYVHLIGSGIGNFTVNPLRQLAPGTGAYANEASAQNPDYKEAFWGVNYARLSTIKTKYDPTTLFWVTPGINADHKQVIDGRVCNAPTTSVSNTLAPVNDNQNLHDQTDDTDANGPEFPVLAPQPSNLPLEANGSSPEDDEGDDNDTSSNMTGMSMSSSVIAPTSLSARTETSDSMSMPMQTSIDTTATSSAPISAPSDPGAAFPVPSGFFEYPDLSTASTPITPGSTITKINYGPFTCSAQDMAQSIVANMKLPCTNCYFTAIQAGLEYPNGTVANIDSGAWLHHIVAYDTGLGERDTVCGATGLEPLRVFASGNERAVVRINGNYAYGIKVDTGDTMALLYELMNMSDQDQKYVITITYEWLPATSSVGQTYKAANMAWLDVTGCGDSEVTAQEGVYTLSSPGWRSTVSGKLLSALGHVHDGGVDVTVYVNGNPVCVSQQLYGRKPGYNSTMDMDSSTMSASGSALDSMARTHISDAGSCANFGEVNVGDELMIEAHYNTNLHPLDMGMGAQAGQPMDIMGISQVYIGS
;
A
#
# COMPACT_ATOMS: atom_id res chain seq x y z
N MET A 1 -54.26 -22.85 14.11
CA MET A 1 -53.99 -24.06 13.27
C MET A 1 -52.60 -24.65 13.55
N GLU A 2 -51.84 -24.06 14.48
CA GLU A 2 -50.40 -24.23 14.70
C GLU A 2 -50.02 -25.55 15.39
N CYS A 3 -50.95 -26.21 16.10
CA CYS A 3 -50.68 -27.47 16.79
C CYS A 3 -50.24 -28.62 15.85
N LEU A 4 -50.46 -28.51 14.53
CA LEU A 4 -49.97 -29.46 13.55
C LEU A 4 -48.51 -29.21 13.14
N ALA A 5 -48.03 -27.97 13.19
CA ALA A 5 -46.67 -27.61 12.80
C ALA A 5 -45.63 -28.09 13.83
N PHE A 6 -45.90 -27.87 15.12
CA PHE A 6 -45.04 -28.36 16.20
C PHE A 6 -44.94 -29.89 16.24
N PHE A 7 -45.99 -30.60 15.85
CA PHE A 7 -45.97 -32.07 15.81
C PHE A 7 -45.07 -32.63 14.69
N LEU A 8 -44.90 -31.90 13.58
CA LEU A 8 -44.00 -32.30 12.49
C LEU A 8 -42.52 -32.07 12.87
N LEU A 9 -42.20 -30.94 13.49
CA LEU A 9 -40.84 -30.63 13.97
C LEU A 9 -40.39 -31.59 15.10
N ALA A 10 -41.29 -31.95 16.01
CA ALA A 10 -40.98 -32.91 17.08
C ALA A 10 -40.71 -34.34 16.56
N VAL A 11 -41.39 -34.75 15.49
CA VAL A 11 -41.14 -36.05 14.83
C VAL A 11 -39.78 -36.09 14.16
N GLN A 12 -39.29 -34.97 13.62
CA GLN A 12 -38.00 -34.88 12.94
C GLN A 12 -36.82 -35.23 13.86
N TRP A 13 -36.85 -34.79 15.13
CA TRP A 13 -35.87 -35.17 16.16
C TRP A 13 -36.05 -36.61 16.69
N ALA A 14 -37.24 -37.20 16.58
CA ALA A 14 -37.55 -38.53 17.11
C ALA A 14 -37.35 -39.68 16.12
N THR A 15 -37.21 -39.40 14.81
CA THR A 15 -37.16 -40.44 13.76
C THR A 15 -35.77 -40.87 13.30
N GLY A 16 -34.69 -40.24 13.77
CA GLY A 16 -33.32 -40.64 13.40
C GLY A 16 -33.03 -40.54 11.89
N LEU A 17 -33.62 -39.55 11.21
CA LEU A 17 -33.30 -39.27 9.82
C LEU A 17 -31.80 -38.90 9.70
N PRO A 18 -31.11 -39.30 8.61
CA PRO A 18 -29.67 -39.13 8.53
C PRO A 18 -29.21 -37.67 8.64
N GLN A 19 -28.07 -37.47 9.29
CA GLN A 19 -27.15 -36.37 8.96
C GLN A 19 -26.98 -36.31 7.42
N PRO A 20 -26.82 -35.13 6.80
CA PRO A 20 -26.66 -35.01 5.36
C PRO A 20 -25.52 -35.94 4.92
N SER A 21 -25.87 -36.94 4.10
CA SER A 21 -24.99 -38.07 3.82
C SER A 21 -23.68 -37.58 3.22
N SER A 22 -22.55 -37.92 3.83
CA SER A 22 -21.22 -37.58 3.34
C SER A 22 -21.10 -37.96 1.87
N GLN A 23 -21.02 -36.95 1.01
CA GLN A 23 -21.18 -37.18 -0.42
C GLN A 23 -19.97 -37.95 -0.94
N SER A 24 -20.23 -38.92 -1.82
CA SER A 24 -19.17 -39.58 -2.58
C SER A 24 -18.66 -38.60 -3.64
N THR A 25 -17.39 -38.23 -3.59
CA THR A 25 -16.74 -37.35 -4.58
C THR A 25 -17.13 -37.77 -6.00
N PRO A 26 -17.69 -36.88 -6.84
CA PRO A 26 -18.11 -37.25 -8.19
C PRO A 26 -16.92 -37.75 -9.05
N ILE A 27 -17.18 -38.72 -9.93
CA ILE A 27 -16.11 -39.36 -10.73
C ILE A 27 -15.42 -38.33 -11.62
N GLY A 28 -14.11 -38.16 -11.42
CA GLY A 28 -13.30 -37.18 -12.15
C GLY A 28 -13.24 -35.78 -11.53
N CYS A 29 -13.80 -35.59 -10.34
CA CYS A 29 -13.63 -34.39 -9.53
C CYS A 29 -12.57 -34.56 -8.44
N ASN A 30 -11.97 -33.43 -8.02
CA ASN A 30 -11.16 -33.34 -6.82
C ASN A 30 -12.03 -33.46 -5.55
N VAL A 31 -11.40 -33.96 -4.49
CA VAL A 31 -11.99 -34.15 -3.17
C VAL A 31 -11.98 -32.82 -2.42
N ILE A 32 -13.08 -32.49 -1.73
CA ILE A 32 -13.20 -31.27 -0.89
C ILE A 32 -13.59 -31.64 0.54
N ALA A 33 -13.47 -30.72 1.50
CA ALA A 33 -13.70 -30.96 2.93
C ALA A 33 -15.06 -31.58 3.32
N ALA A 34 -16.08 -31.49 2.46
CA ALA A 34 -17.41 -32.11 2.66
C ALA A 34 -17.48 -33.61 2.27
N ASP A 35 -16.45 -34.17 1.64
CA ASP A 35 -16.43 -35.56 1.16
C ASP A 35 -15.93 -36.55 2.21
N ALA A 36 -16.48 -37.76 2.21
CA ALA A 36 -15.97 -38.88 3.02
C ALA A 36 -14.52 -39.30 2.67
N GLY A 37 -14.00 -38.89 1.51
CA GLY A 37 -12.65 -39.17 1.05
C GLY A 37 -11.61 -38.12 1.47
N PHE A 38 -12.02 -36.99 2.05
CA PHE A 38 -11.09 -35.91 2.39
C PHE A 38 -10.19 -36.30 3.58
N PRO A 39 -8.87 -36.01 3.55
CA PRO A 39 -7.99 -36.43 4.64
C PRO A 39 -8.33 -35.68 5.93
N THR A 40 -8.34 -36.39 7.06
CA THR A 40 -8.55 -35.76 8.37
C THR A 40 -7.29 -34.97 8.77
N SER A 41 -7.42 -33.98 9.65
CA SER A 41 -6.28 -33.13 10.09
C SER A 41 -5.10 -33.94 10.64
N ALA A 42 -5.36 -35.11 11.23
CA ALA A 42 -4.32 -36.04 11.68
C ALA A 42 -3.53 -36.67 10.51
N VAL A 43 -4.18 -36.96 9.38
CA VAL A 43 -3.52 -37.45 8.15
C VAL A 43 -2.68 -36.35 7.50
N TRP A 44 -3.23 -35.14 7.40
CA TRP A 44 -2.47 -33.96 6.94
C TRP A 44 -1.21 -33.73 7.79
N GLN A 45 -1.37 -33.61 9.12
CA GLN A 45 -0.26 -33.34 10.04
C GLN A 45 0.78 -34.47 10.08
N SER A 46 0.35 -35.74 9.94
CA SER A 46 1.26 -36.89 9.93
C SER A 46 2.03 -37.04 8.62
N ALA A 47 1.50 -36.52 7.50
CA ALA A 47 2.20 -36.53 6.21
C ALA A 47 3.10 -35.30 6.05
N MET A 48 2.66 -34.13 6.49
CA MET A 48 3.34 -32.84 6.34
C MET A 48 3.43 -32.11 7.70
N PRO A 49 4.42 -32.44 8.54
CA PRO A 49 4.62 -31.77 9.82
C PRO A 49 4.86 -30.27 9.62
N GLY A 50 4.00 -29.44 10.24
CA GLY A 50 4.04 -27.97 10.07
C GLY A 50 3.12 -27.43 8.98
N ILE A 51 2.25 -28.25 8.38
CA ILE A 51 1.09 -27.77 7.63
C ILE A 51 0.11 -27.05 8.57
N VAL A 52 -0.53 -25.99 8.09
CA VAL A 52 -1.54 -25.22 8.84
C VAL A 52 -2.91 -25.31 8.18
N PRO A 53 -4.01 -25.48 8.95
CA PRO A 53 -5.36 -25.25 8.44
C PRO A 53 -5.54 -23.77 8.08
N ARG A 54 -6.25 -23.49 6.99
CA ARG A 54 -6.70 -22.16 6.57
C ARG A 54 -8.21 -22.12 6.75
N SER A 55 -8.70 -21.75 7.93
CA SER A 55 -10.08 -22.03 8.35
C SER A 55 -10.75 -20.91 9.17
N LYS A 56 -10.71 -19.67 8.67
CA LYS A 56 -11.48 -18.54 9.22
C LYS A 56 -12.88 -18.43 8.59
N TYR A 57 -13.04 -18.80 7.32
CA TYR A 57 -14.29 -18.74 6.57
C TYR A 57 -14.82 -20.16 6.24
N PRO A 58 -16.06 -20.54 6.63
CA PRO A 58 -16.56 -21.92 6.51
C PRO A 58 -17.20 -22.27 5.15
N ALA A 59 -17.19 -21.36 4.17
CA ALA A 59 -17.80 -21.57 2.86
C ALA A 59 -16.98 -22.54 1.98
N PRO A 60 -17.54 -23.68 1.51
CA PRO A 60 -16.85 -24.57 0.58
C PRO A 60 -16.58 -23.87 -0.76
N GLY A 61 -15.34 -23.93 -1.26
CA GLY A 61 -14.97 -23.38 -2.56
C GLY A 61 -14.50 -21.92 -2.57
N ALA A 62 -14.27 -21.27 -1.41
CA ALA A 62 -13.76 -19.89 -1.36
C ALA A 62 -12.24 -19.77 -1.14
N HIS A 63 -11.60 -20.72 -0.45
CA HIS A 63 -10.17 -20.65 -0.09
C HIS A 63 -9.53 -22.06 0.00
N PRO A 64 -8.20 -22.20 0.09
CA PRO A 64 -7.54 -23.47 0.41
C PRO A 64 -7.92 -23.93 1.82
N ASN A 65 -8.01 -25.24 2.04
CA ASN A 65 -8.26 -25.78 3.37
C ASN A 65 -6.98 -25.90 4.20
N TYR A 66 -5.83 -26.08 3.55
CA TYR A 66 -4.52 -26.20 4.18
C TYR A 66 -3.44 -25.48 3.39
N GLN A 67 -2.43 -24.99 4.12
CA GLN A 67 -1.22 -24.40 3.55
C GLN A 67 0.04 -25.04 4.14
N LEU A 68 1.03 -25.33 3.31
CA LEU A 68 2.36 -25.77 3.74
C LEU A 68 3.42 -24.80 3.23
N VAL A 69 4.31 -24.35 4.12
CA VAL A 69 5.50 -23.56 3.76
C VAL A 69 6.68 -24.52 3.56
N ALA A 70 7.11 -24.71 2.32
CA ALA A 70 8.20 -25.61 1.97
C ALA A 70 9.57 -25.02 2.33
N LYS A 71 10.39 -25.78 3.05
CA LYS A 71 11.77 -25.38 3.45
C LYS A 71 12.84 -26.12 2.66
N SER A 72 12.43 -27.12 1.88
CA SER A 72 13.29 -27.94 1.03
C SER A 72 12.52 -28.48 -0.18
N SER A 73 13.25 -28.89 -1.21
CA SER A 73 12.66 -29.66 -2.32
C SER A 73 12.03 -30.99 -1.87
N LYS A 74 12.41 -31.52 -0.70
CA LYS A 74 11.80 -32.73 -0.14
C LYS A 74 10.38 -32.49 0.37
N ASP A 75 10.10 -31.34 0.97
CA ASP A 75 8.75 -30.95 1.41
C ASP A 75 7.83 -30.77 0.21
N VAL A 76 8.34 -30.15 -0.85
CA VAL A 76 7.67 -30.04 -2.15
C VAL A 76 7.32 -31.43 -2.73
N GLN A 77 8.26 -32.39 -2.68
CA GLN A 77 7.94 -33.77 -3.08
C GLN A 77 6.86 -34.40 -2.22
N ILE A 78 6.86 -34.20 -0.90
CA ILE A 78 5.84 -34.74 0.00
C ILE A 78 4.46 -34.17 -0.34
N ALA A 79 4.34 -32.84 -0.46
CA ALA A 79 3.11 -32.15 -0.83
C ALA A 79 2.54 -32.59 -2.19
N VAL A 80 3.39 -32.70 -3.23
CA VAL A 80 2.96 -33.15 -4.57
C VAL A 80 2.49 -34.62 -4.56
N ASN A 81 3.20 -35.51 -3.84
CA ASN A 81 2.77 -36.90 -3.69
C ASN A 81 1.43 -37.00 -2.93
N PHE A 82 1.29 -36.28 -1.81
CA PHE A 82 0.07 -36.25 -1.00
C PHE A 82 -1.13 -35.75 -1.80
N ALA A 83 -0.99 -34.63 -2.52
CA ALA A 83 -2.08 -34.06 -3.30
C ALA A 83 -2.60 -35.00 -4.39
N ARG A 84 -1.67 -35.71 -5.06
CA ARG A 84 -1.98 -36.76 -6.04
C ARG A 84 -2.65 -37.97 -5.41
N GLU A 85 -2.15 -38.43 -4.26
CA GLU A 85 -2.62 -39.66 -3.60
C GLU A 85 -3.97 -39.49 -2.91
N HIS A 86 -4.29 -38.28 -2.44
CA HIS A 86 -5.57 -37.92 -1.85
C HIS A 86 -6.53 -37.17 -2.79
N ASN A 87 -6.13 -36.93 -4.06
CA ASN A 87 -6.95 -36.29 -5.09
C ASN A 87 -7.53 -34.91 -4.68
N VAL A 88 -6.80 -34.14 -3.88
CA VAL A 88 -7.18 -32.77 -3.47
C VAL A 88 -6.71 -31.73 -4.49
N ARG A 89 -7.38 -30.57 -4.57
CA ARG A 89 -6.91 -29.42 -5.37
C ARG A 89 -5.53 -28.99 -4.86
N PHE A 90 -4.63 -28.59 -5.75
CA PHE A 90 -3.26 -28.20 -5.43
C PHE A 90 -2.85 -26.91 -6.17
N SER A 91 -2.23 -25.95 -5.48
CA SER A 91 -1.60 -24.78 -6.11
C SER A 91 -0.25 -24.44 -5.48
N VAL A 92 0.46 -23.49 -6.09
CA VAL A 92 1.77 -23.01 -5.63
C VAL A 92 1.70 -21.51 -5.37
N LEU A 93 1.95 -21.11 -4.12
CA LEU A 93 2.20 -19.72 -3.74
C LEU A 93 3.71 -19.44 -3.76
N ASN A 94 4.09 -18.19 -4.04
CA ASN A 94 5.48 -17.73 -3.91
C ASN A 94 5.54 -16.30 -3.32
N SER A 95 5.25 -15.26 -4.11
CA SER A 95 5.10 -13.88 -3.60
C SER A 95 3.66 -13.39 -3.45
N GLY A 96 2.71 -13.96 -4.19
CA GLY A 96 1.32 -13.46 -4.26
C GLY A 96 1.01 -12.51 -5.41
N HIS A 97 2.02 -11.93 -6.09
CA HIS A 97 1.88 -11.04 -7.27
C HIS A 97 1.36 -11.75 -8.55
N ASP A 98 0.32 -12.60 -8.48
CA ASP A 98 -0.33 -13.16 -9.67
C ASP A 98 -1.67 -12.47 -9.92
N PHE A 99 -1.66 -11.44 -10.77
CA PHE A 99 -2.85 -10.60 -11.06
C PHE A 99 -4.04 -11.36 -11.68
N LEU A 100 -3.90 -12.67 -11.92
CA LEU A 100 -4.91 -13.58 -12.47
C LEU A 100 -5.40 -14.62 -11.44
N GLY A 101 -4.92 -14.60 -10.19
CA GLY A 101 -5.34 -15.49 -9.10
C GLY A 101 -4.78 -16.92 -9.15
N ARG A 102 -3.83 -17.22 -10.04
CA ARG A 102 -3.40 -18.61 -10.37
C ARG A 102 -2.59 -19.30 -9.26
N ASN A 103 -2.28 -18.57 -8.19
CA ASN A 103 -1.63 -19.04 -6.97
C ASN A 103 -2.62 -19.65 -5.95
N ASP A 104 -3.93 -19.46 -6.09
CA ASP A 104 -4.93 -19.98 -5.15
C ASP A 104 -5.36 -21.44 -5.45
N ALA A 105 -5.96 -22.11 -4.47
CA ALA A 105 -6.46 -23.49 -4.53
C ALA A 105 -7.75 -23.66 -3.72
N PRO A 106 -8.92 -23.20 -4.22
CA PRO A 106 -10.22 -23.40 -3.57
C PRO A 106 -10.45 -24.86 -3.14
N SER A 107 -10.77 -25.07 -1.86
CA SER A 107 -10.93 -26.37 -1.19
C SER A 107 -9.73 -27.34 -1.34
N GLY A 108 -8.50 -26.80 -1.38
CA GLY A 108 -7.29 -27.57 -1.66
C GLY A 108 -6.12 -27.39 -0.67
N LEU A 109 -4.95 -27.84 -1.12
CA LEU A 109 -3.64 -27.59 -0.55
C LEU A 109 -2.95 -26.45 -1.33
N ASN A 110 -2.59 -25.39 -0.63
CA ASN A 110 -1.66 -24.37 -1.13
C ASN A 110 -0.23 -24.69 -0.66
N LEU A 111 0.71 -24.79 -1.59
CA LEU A 111 2.13 -24.97 -1.28
C LEU A 111 2.87 -23.63 -1.46
N ASP A 112 3.25 -23.00 -0.35
CA ASP A 112 4.13 -21.85 -0.37
C ASP A 112 5.60 -22.27 -0.54
N VAL A 113 6.30 -21.67 -1.51
CA VAL A 113 7.74 -21.88 -1.75
C VAL A 113 8.59 -20.64 -1.45
N SER A 114 8.04 -19.62 -0.81
CA SER A 114 8.74 -18.38 -0.42
C SER A 114 10.03 -18.60 0.38
N GLN A 115 10.07 -19.66 1.20
CA GLN A 115 11.21 -20.01 2.05
C GLN A 115 12.29 -20.86 1.34
N LEU A 116 12.15 -21.16 0.05
CA LEU A 116 13.21 -21.79 -0.74
C LEU A 116 14.26 -20.75 -1.16
N GLY A 117 15.10 -20.35 -0.20
CA GLY A 117 16.16 -19.34 -0.38
C GLY A 117 17.51 -19.87 -0.86
N GLY A 118 18.57 -19.13 -0.54
CA GLY A 118 19.97 -19.42 -0.92
C GLY A 118 20.35 -18.88 -2.30
N ILE A 119 21.57 -18.32 -2.41
CA ILE A 119 22.12 -17.73 -3.63
C ILE A 119 23.58 -18.19 -3.79
N ARG A 120 23.98 -18.55 -5.02
CA ARG A 120 25.33 -19.00 -5.37
C ARG A 120 25.73 -18.46 -6.75
N VAL A 121 26.62 -17.46 -6.78
CA VAL A 121 27.15 -16.86 -8.01
C VAL A 121 28.22 -17.78 -8.64
N SER A 122 28.51 -17.64 -9.93
CA SER A 122 29.51 -18.47 -10.65
C SER A 122 30.09 -17.74 -11.86
N GLN A 123 31.41 -17.82 -12.05
CA GLN A 123 32.11 -17.20 -13.18
C GLN A 123 31.67 -17.75 -14.55
N SER A 124 31.20 -19.00 -14.58
CA SER A 124 30.64 -19.64 -15.77
C SER A 124 29.58 -20.68 -15.40
N PHE A 125 28.77 -21.07 -16.38
CA PHE A 125 27.81 -22.18 -16.29
C PHE A 125 28.21 -23.31 -17.24
N THR A 126 27.90 -24.55 -16.87
CA THR A 126 27.98 -25.71 -17.76
C THR A 126 26.85 -26.67 -17.37
N ALA A 127 25.91 -26.89 -18.29
CA ALA A 127 24.76 -27.76 -18.05
C ALA A 127 25.22 -29.22 -17.84
N THR A 128 24.64 -29.92 -16.86
CA THR A 128 24.89 -31.34 -16.63
C THR A 128 23.59 -32.10 -16.41
N THR A 129 23.60 -33.42 -16.59
CA THR A 129 22.43 -34.27 -16.30
C THR A 129 22.05 -34.33 -14.82
N ARG A 130 22.97 -33.96 -13.92
CA ARG A 130 22.75 -33.84 -12.47
C ARG A 130 22.47 -32.39 -12.02
N GLY A 131 22.48 -31.45 -12.96
CA GLY A 131 22.41 -30.02 -12.69
C GLY A 131 23.70 -29.44 -12.10
N VAL A 132 23.61 -28.20 -11.64
CA VAL A 132 24.66 -27.51 -10.85
C VAL A 132 24.44 -27.70 -9.34
N PRO A 133 25.47 -27.55 -8.49
CA PRO A 133 25.30 -27.58 -7.04
C PRO A 133 24.25 -26.57 -6.58
N SER A 134 23.33 -27.03 -5.72
CA SER A 134 22.36 -26.16 -5.04
C SER A 134 23.08 -25.09 -4.22
N PRO A 135 22.48 -23.90 -4.03
CA PRO A 135 23.01 -22.91 -3.11
C PRO A 135 22.89 -23.40 -1.66
N ASP A 136 23.71 -22.85 -0.78
CA ASP A 136 23.52 -23.00 0.67
C ASP A 136 22.48 -21.97 1.12
N PRO A 137 21.32 -22.36 1.71
CA PRO A 137 20.33 -21.41 2.22
C PRO A 137 20.80 -20.60 3.45
N SER A 138 21.91 -21.02 4.08
CA SER A 138 22.53 -20.38 5.26
C SER A 138 23.90 -19.77 4.97
N GLY A 139 24.45 -19.98 3.77
CA GLY A 139 25.77 -19.49 3.38
C GLY A 139 25.76 -18.02 2.96
N GLN A 140 26.89 -17.34 3.17
CA GLN A 140 27.14 -16.05 2.54
C GLN A 140 27.35 -16.24 1.02
N THR A 141 26.91 -15.27 0.22
CA THR A 141 27.15 -15.31 -1.24
C THR A 141 28.64 -15.11 -1.54
N GLU A 142 29.22 -16.00 -2.34
CA GLU A 142 30.61 -15.86 -2.81
C GLU A 142 30.75 -14.70 -3.81
N ASN A 143 31.60 -13.72 -3.49
CA ASN A 143 31.96 -12.65 -4.41
C ASN A 143 32.93 -13.16 -5.48
N ILE A 144 32.67 -12.84 -6.76
CA ILE A 144 33.53 -13.22 -7.87
C ILE A 144 34.04 -12.01 -8.66
N THR A 145 35.27 -12.11 -9.17
CA THR A 145 35.72 -11.27 -10.29
C THR A 145 35.40 -11.99 -11.59
N LEU A 146 34.62 -11.37 -12.47
CA LEU A 146 34.29 -11.97 -13.77
C LEU A 146 35.51 -11.90 -14.73
N LEU A 147 35.82 -13.02 -15.37
CA LEU A 147 36.88 -13.12 -16.37
C LEU A 147 36.40 -12.58 -17.73
N PRO A 148 37.22 -11.79 -18.47
CA PRO A 148 36.84 -11.24 -19.76
C PRO A 148 36.34 -12.30 -20.75
N GLY A 149 35.16 -12.05 -21.33
CA GLY A 149 34.53 -12.96 -22.30
C GLY A 149 33.81 -14.18 -21.71
N GLN A 150 33.75 -14.35 -20.38
CA GLN A 150 32.92 -15.38 -19.75
C GLN A 150 31.52 -14.86 -19.42
N GLN A 151 30.53 -15.75 -19.55
CA GLN A 151 29.15 -15.51 -19.15
C GLN A 151 28.97 -15.98 -17.70
N ALA A 152 28.90 -15.04 -16.75
CA ALA A 152 28.57 -15.35 -15.36
C ALA A 152 27.14 -15.93 -15.26
N ALA A 153 26.89 -16.66 -14.18
CA ALA A 153 25.59 -17.19 -13.83
C ALA A 153 25.34 -17.11 -12.32
N VAL A 154 24.08 -17.14 -11.91
CA VAL A 154 23.67 -17.25 -10.52
C VAL A 154 22.64 -18.36 -10.35
N THR A 155 22.86 -19.23 -9.38
CA THR A 155 21.94 -20.29 -8.96
C THR A 155 21.26 -19.86 -7.67
N PHE A 156 19.94 -19.98 -7.59
CA PHE A 156 19.15 -19.52 -6.45
C PHE A 156 17.90 -20.38 -6.23
N GLY A 157 17.41 -20.41 -4.98
CA GLY A 157 16.16 -21.09 -4.64
C GLY A 157 14.91 -20.37 -5.17
N ALA A 158 13.79 -21.09 -5.32
CA ALA A 158 12.59 -20.55 -5.95
C ALA A 158 11.95 -19.34 -5.23
N GLY A 159 12.23 -19.19 -3.93
CA GLY A 159 11.76 -18.11 -3.07
C GLY A 159 12.66 -16.87 -3.04
N VAL A 160 13.68 -16.77 -3.89
CA VAL A 160 14.54 -15.57 -3.96
C VAL A 160 13.91 -14.48 -4.85
N SER A 161 13.85 -13.24 -4.34
CA SER A 161 13.26 -12.07 -5.00
C SER A 161 14.21 -11.39 -5.99
N THR A 162 13.70 -10.36 -6.68
CA THR A 162 14.53 -9.49 -7.52
C THR A 162 15.50 -8.68 -6.66
N GLN A 163 15.05 -8.15 -5.52
CA GLN A 163 15.89 -7.38 -4.61
C GLN A 163 17.01 -8.23 -4.00
N ASP A 164 16.70 -9.46 -3.55
CA ASP A 164 17.68 -10.40 -3.01
C ASP A 164 18.83 -10.68 -4.02
N LEU A 165 18.49 -10.82 -5.31
CA LEU A 165 19.48 -11.02 -6.38
C LEU A 165 20.28 -9.75 -6.69
N ASN A 166 19.65 -8.57 -6.65
CA ASN A 166 20.33 -7.29 -6.84
C ASN A 166 21.39 -7.06 -5.75
N ASP A 167 21.03 -7.32 -4.49
CA ASP A 167 21.93 -7.19 -3.35
C ASP A 167 23.08 -8.20 -3.38
N ALA A 168 22.80 -9.47 -3.70
CA ALA A 168 23.80 -10.52 -3.76
C ALA A 168 24.79 -10.38 -4.94
N LEU A 169 24.34 -9.83 -6.09
CA LEU A 169 25.18 -9.68 -7.28
C LEU A 169 26.02 -8.40 -7.28
N ALA A 170 25.57 -7.33 -6.63
CA ALA A 170 26.26 -6.03 -6.60
C ALA A 170 27.70 -6.14 -6.04
N ALA A 171 27.92 -7.00 -5.04
CA ALA A 171 29.25 -7.23 -4.45
C ALA A 171 30.26 -7.92 -5.40
N SER A 172 29.79 -8.45 -6.54
CA SER A 172 30.62 -8.94 -7.66
C SER A 172 30.66 -7.96 -8.85
N ASN A 173 30.08 -6.76 -8.71
CA ASN A 173 29.77 -5.81 -9.78
C ASN A 173 28.92 -6.44 -10.91
N LEU A 174 27.97 -7.30 -10.54
CA LEU A 174 27.07 -8.00 -11.47
C LEU A 174 25.60 -7.61 -11.24
N PHE A 175 24.75 -7.95 -12.21
CA PHE A 175 23.28 -7.93 -12.10
C PHE A 175 22.64 -9.04 -12.95
N THR A 176 21.32 -9.23 -12.86
CA THR A 176 20.55 -10.17 -13.70
C THR A 176 19.18 -9.61 -14.06
N MET A 177 18.39 -10.34 -14.87
CA MET A 177 17.05 -9.93 -15.28
C MET A 177 16.01 -10.24 -14.20
N GLY A 178 15.80 -9.31 -13.27
CA GLY A 178 14.64 -9.27 -12.37
C GLY A 178 13.49 -8.43 -12.92
N ALA A 179 12.39 -8.35 -12.18
CA ALA A 179 11.24 -7.49 -12.49
C ALA A 179 11.52 -6.02 -12.10
N ALA A 180 10.60 -5.09 -12.39
CA ALA A 180 10.65 -3.75 -11.79
C ALA A 180 10.36 -3.75 -10.27
N HIS A 181 9.48 -4.64 -9.82
CA HIS A 181 9.11 -4.76 -8.40
C HIS A 181 10.06 -5.69 -7.65
N GLY A 182 10.72 -5.15 -6.63
CA GLY A 182 11.78 -5.84 -5.87
C GLY A 182 11.33 -7.17 -5.24
N GLU A 183 10.10 -7.23 -4.72
CA GLU A 183 9.54 -8.42 -4.04
C GLU A 183 9.21 -9.60 -4.99
N VAL A 184 9.20 -9.38 -6.32
CA VAL A 184 8.86 -10.41 -7.31
C VAL A 184 9.93 -11.51 -7.37
N ARG A 185 9.49 -12.74 -7.12
CA ARG A 185 10.31 -13.95 -6.97
C ARG A 185 10.68 -14.50 -8.36
N VAL A 186 11.93 -14.28 -8.79
CA VAL A 186 12.35 -14.34 -10.21
C VAL A 186 12.13 -15.72 -10.84
N ALA A 187 12.38 -16.79 -10.10
CA ALA A 187 12.18 -18.18 -10.56
C ALA A 187 10.71 -18.60 -10.67
N GLY A 188 9.76 -17.81 -10.15
CA GLY A 188 8.34 -18.08 -10.17
C GLY A 188 7.67 -17.78 -11.52
N GLY A 189 6.41 -17.31 -11.47
CA GLY A 189 5.63 -16.97 -12.66
C GLY A 189 6.30 -15.92 -13.57
N TYR A 190 7.19 -15.09 -13.03
CA TYR A 190 8.00 -14.13 -13.78
C TYR A 190 8.78 -14.79 -14.94
N ALA A 191 9.86 -15.51 -14.64
CA ALA A 191 10.68 -16.14 -15.68
C ALA A 191 9.99 -17.35 -16.35
N GLN A 192 8.99 -17.96 -15.70
CA GLN A 192 8.25 -19.09 -16.29
C GLN A 192 7.24 -18.68 -17.37
N THR A 193 6.79 -17.43 -17.43
CA THR A 193 5.86 -16.92 -18.46
C THR A 193 6.54 -16.03 -19.51
N ALA A 194 7.38 -15.09 -19.08
CA ALA A 194 8.27 -14.33 -19.95
C ALA A 194 9.30 -13.57 -19.09
N GLY A 195 8.79 -12.70 -18.22
CA GLY A 195 9.58 -11.81 -17.38
C GLY A 195 10.16 -10.65 -18.20
N HIS A 196 9.51 -9.49 -18.16
CA HIS A 196 10.06 -8.25 -18.67
C HIS A 196 10.55 -7.36 -17.52
N GLY A 197 11.56 -6.56 -17.84
CA GLY A 197 12.14 -5.53 -16.99
C GLY A 197 12.93 -4.61 -17.91
N PRO A 198 13.40 -3.43 -17.47
CA PRO A 198 13.92 -2.44 -18.41
C PRO A 198 15.03 -2.99 -19.33
N PHE A 199 16.00 -3.70 -18.74
CA PHE A 199 17.16 -4.21 -19.47
C PHE A 199 16.87 -5.40 -20.42
N THR A 200 15.65 -5.94 -20.49
CA THR A 200 15.38 -7.14 -21.32
C THR A 200 15.59 -6.91 -22.81
N THR A 201 15.44 -5.68 -23.31
CA THR A 201 15.81 -5.27 -24.69
C THR A 201 17.26 -5.61 -25.05
N PHE A 202 18.18 -5.54 -24.08
CA PHE A 202 19.62 -5.78 -24.28
C PHE A 202 20.10 -7.18 -23.92
N TYR A 203 19.39 -7.88 -23.02
CA TYR A 203 19.84 -9.17 -22.46
C TYR A 203 18.83 -10.31 -22.67
N GLY A 204 17.70 -10.06 -23.33
CA GLY A 204 16.59 -11.01 -23.48
C GLY A 204 15.64 -10.98 -22.27
N LEU A 205 14.47 -11.61 -22.39
CA LEU A 205 13.49 -11.72 -21.29
C LEU A 205 14.03 -12.63 -20.16
N GLY A 206 13.42 -12.60 -18.97
CA GLY A 206 13.79 -13.50 -17.86
C GLY A 206 13.79 -14.98 -18.26
N ALA A 207 12.79 -15.40 -19.04
CA ALA A 207 12.71 -16.71 -19.68
C ALA A 207 13.88 -17.02 -20.62
N ASP A 208 14.38 -16.02 -21.36
CA ASP A 208 15.51 -16.19 -22.28
C ASP A 208 16.86 -16.29 -21.52
N ASN A 209 16.90 -15.78 -20.29
CA ASN A 209 18.06 -15.77 -19.40
C ASN A 209 18.21 -17.04 -18.54
N ALA A 210 17.17 -17.86 -18.41
CA ALA A 210 17.24 -19.13 -17.70
C ALA A 210 18.17 -20.13 -18.41
N LEU A 211 19.01 -20.79 -17.60
CA LEU A 211 20.03 -21.77 -18.00
C LEU A 211 19.72 -23.18 -17.47
N GLU A 212 19.08 -23.26 -16.30
CA GLU A 212 18.64 -24.51 -15.65
C GLU A 212 17.49 -24.24 -14.67
N TYR A 213 16.60 -25.22 -14.52
CA TYR A 213 15.65 -25.31 -13.40
C TYR A 213 15.77 -26.66 -12.70
N LYS A 214 15.56 -26.68 -11.39
CA LYS A 214 15.21 -27.91 -10.64
C LYS A 214 13.74 -27.84 -10.27
N ILE A 215 13.02 -28.93 -10.53
CA ILE A 215 11.55 -28.94 -10.53
C ILE A 215 10.99 -30.28 -10.06
N VAL A 216 9.97 -30.25 -9.21
CA VAL A 216 9.19 -31.43 -8.83
C VAL A 216 7.99 -31.57 -9.77
N THR A 217 7.98 -32.65 -10.57
CA THR A 217 6.90 -32.97 -11.52
C THR A 217 5.79 -33.83 -10.89
N ALA A 218 4.70 -34.15 -11.59
CA ALA A 218 3.49 -34.73 -10.97
C ALA A 218 3.68 -36.19 -10.51
N ASP A 219 4.72 -36.86 -11.02
CA ASP A 219 5.25 -38.11 -10.49
C ASP A 219 5.93 -37.97 -9.11
N GLY A 220 6.00 -36.75 -8.55
CA GLY A 220 6.63 -36.45 -7.27
C GLY A 220 8.15 -36.52 -7.28
N THR A 221 8.79 -36.58 -8.46
CA THR A 221 10.25 -36.66 -8.59
C THR A 221 10.87 -35.29 -8.84
N LEU A 222 11.98 -35.00 -8.17
CA LEU A 222 12.82 -33.84 -8.48
C LEU A 222 13.61 -34.13 -9.77
N LYS A 223 13.37 -33.32 -10.82
CA LYS A 223 14.08 -33.37 -12.10
C LYS A 223 14.95 -32.12 -12.27
N VAL A 224 16.00 -32.27 -13.08
CA VAL A 224 16.77 -31.15 -13.66
C VAL A 224 16.26 -30.91 -15.08
N ALA A 225 16.00 -29.64 -15.40
CA ALA A 225 15.58 -29.17 -16.72
C ALA A 225 16.60 -28.15 -17.23
N ASN A 226 17.42 -28.54 -18.21
CA ASN A 226 18.40 -27.73 -18.93
C ASN A 226 18.55 -28.28 -20.37
N ASN A 227 19.49 -27.75 -21.18
CA ASN A 227 19.65 -28.18 -22.57
C ASN A 227 20.22 -29.61 -22.76
N VAL A 228 20.72 -30.28 -21.70
CA VAL A 228 21.18 -31.69 -21.74
C VAL A 228 20.32 -32.66 -20.90
N SER A 229 19.33 -32.17 -20.16
CA SER A 229 18.49 -32.93 -19.23
C SER A 229 17.06 -32.41 -19.25
N ASN A 230 16.09 -33.25 -19.63
CA ASN A 230 14.69 -32.84 -19.87
C ASN A 230 14.56 -31.54 -20.73
N PRO A 231 15.21 -31.45 -21.91
CA PRO A 231 15.27 -30.20 -22.68
C PRO A 231 13.90 -29.73 -23.22
N ASP A 232 12.91 -30.63 -23.33
CA ASP A 232 11.54 -30.26 -23.67
C ASP A 232 10.79 -29.64 -22.48
N LEU A 233 11.01 -30.14 -21.25
CA LEU A 233 10.54 -29.47 -20.03
C LEU A 233 11.23 -28.11 -19.84
N PHE A 234 12.53 -28.03 -20.11
CA PHE A 234 13.29 -26.77 -20.04
C PHE A 234 12.75 -25.71 -21.03
N TRP A 235 12.43 -26.12 -22.26
CA TRP A 235 11.75 -25.25 -23.22
C TRP A 235 10.38 -24.77 -22.72
N ALA A 236 9.58 -25.67 -22.12
CA ALA A 236 8.27 -25.34 -21.59
C ALA A 236 8.32 -24.44 -20.34
N LEU A 237 9.33 -24.59 -19.48
CA LEU A 237 9.55 -23.71 -18.32
C LEU A 237 10.07 -22.31 -18.69
N ARG A 238 10.45 -22.09 -19.96
CA ARG A 238 10.87 -20.78 -20.48
C ARG A 238 9.72 -20.15 -21.28
N GLY A 239 8.57 -19.95 -20.64
CA GLY A 239 7.43 -19.21 -21.20
C GLY A 239 6.07 -19.91 -21.19
N GLY A 240 6.00 -21.18 -20.79
CA GLY A 240 4.76 -21.95 -20.72
C GLY A 240 3.84 -21.62 -19.54
N GLY A 241 4.28 -20.78 -18.61
CA GLY A 241 3.51 -20.35 -17.44
C GLY A 241 3.96 -20.99 -16.13
N GLY A 242 3.96 -20.19 -15.06
CA GLY A 242 4.16 -20.68 -13.69
C GLY A 242 3.08 -21.67 -13.26
N GLY A 243 3.37 -22.49 -12.24
CA GLY A 243 2.40 -23.43 -11.64
C GLY A 243 1.86 -24.52 -12.59
N THR A 244 2.40 -24.65 -13.80
CA THR A 244 1.78 -25.44 -14.88
C THR A 244 2.46 -26.79 -15.11
N PHE A 245 3.79 -26.88 -15.05
CA PHE A 245 4.54 -28.12 -15.37
C PHE A 245 5.09 -28.86 -14.15
N GLY A 246 5.00 -28.25 -12.97
CA GLY A 246 5.58 -28.73 -11.72
C GLY A 246 5.92 -27.57 -10.80
N VAL A 247 6.47 -27.89 -9.63
CA VAL A 247 6.93 -26.90 -8.65
C VAL A 247 8.43 -26.69 -8.83
N VAL A 248 8.82 -25.54 -9.39
CA VAL A 248 10.24 -25.14 -9.45
C VAL A 248 10.75 -24.92 -8.03
N THR A 249 11.93 -25.48 -7.71
CA THR A 249 12.57 -25.37 -6.39
C THR A 249 13.87 -24.56 -6.43
N GLU A 250 14.56 -24.54 -7.58
CA GLU A 250 15.75 -23.73 -7.83
C GLU A 250 15.80 -23.32 -9.31
N ALA A 251 16.44 -22.19 -9.61
CA ALA A 251 16.77 -21.75 -10.95
C ALA A 251 18.27 -21.40 -11.08
N THR A 252 18.80 -21.48 -12.29
CA THR A 252 20.07 -20.83 -12.65
C THR A 252 19.84 -19.92 -13.86
N VAL A 253 20.31 -18.69 -13.79
CA VAL A 253 20.18 -17.67 -14.85
C VAL A 253 21.52 -17.03 -15.17
N LYS A 254 21.62 -16.36 -16.32
CA LYS A 254 22.76 -15.51 -16.70
C LYS A 254 22.89 -14.29 -15.78
N ALA A 255 24.12 -13.91 -15.46
CA ALA A 255 24.45 -12.65 -14.77
C ALA A 255 25.45 -11.83 -15.60
N TYR A 256 25.39 -10.51 -15.52
CA TYR A 256 26.08 -9.58 -16.42
C TYR A 256 26.83 -8.48 -15.66
N PRO A 257 27.92 -7.91 -16.22
CA PRO A 257 28.57 -6.73 -15.65
C PRO A 257 27.57 -5.59 -15.47
N SER A 258 27.53 -5.00 -14.28
CA SER A 258 26.73 -3.81 -13.99
C SER A 258 27.21 -2.61 -14.81
N PRO A 259 26.34 -1.91 -15.56
CA PRO A 259 26.69 -0.70 -16.30
C PRO A 259 26.40 0.57 -15.48
N ASN A 260 27.02 1.69 -15.88
CA ASN A 260 26.50 3.04 -15.58
C ASN A 260 25.14 3.22 -16.27
N ILE A 261 24.21 3.94 -15.63
CA ILE A 261 22.83 4.11 -16.11
C ILE A 261 22.43 5.57 -16.00
N THR A 262 21.69 6.08 -17.00
CA THR A 262 21.06 7.41 -16.98
C THR A 262 19.58 7.24 -17.18
N THR A 263 18.76 7.72 -16.25
CA THR A 263 17.30 7.72 -16.39
C THR A 263 16.81 9.13 -16.67
N THR A 264 16.21 9.35 -17.83
CA THR A 264 15.48 10.57 -18.19
C THR A 264 14.03 10.44 -17.75
N PHE A 265 13.56 11.45 -17.05
CA PHE A 265 12.17 11.55 -16.61
C PHE A 265 11.53 12.80 -17.22
N TRP A 266 10.34 12.67 -17.78
CA TRP A 266 9.60 13.80 -18.34
C TRP A 266 8.08 13.71 -18.12
N PHE A 267 7.41 14.86 -18.17
CA PHE A 267 6.00 15.01 -17.85
C PHE A 267 5.32 16.09 -18.72
N ILE A 268 4.07 15.85 -19.13
CA ILE A 268 3.24 16.74 -19.95
C ILE A 268 1.74 16.62 -19.60
N ASN A 269 1.03 17.75 -19.53
CA ASN A 269 -0.41 17.81 -19.29
C ASN A 269 -1.16 18.36 -20.51
N ALA A 270 -2.44 18.03 -20.62
CA ALA A 270 -3.41 18.87 -21.33
C ALA A 270 -3.63 20.19 -20.58
N THR A 271 -3.84 21.29 -21.31
CA THR A 271 -4.19 22.60 -20.73
C THR A 271 -5.66 22.71 -20.32
N ASP A 272 -6.49 21.78 -20.78
CA ASP A 272 -7.92 21.67 -20.51
C ASP A 272 -8.30 20.18 -20.48
N PRO A 273 -8.74 19.63 -19.32
CA PRO A 273 -9.14 18.23 -19.20
C PRO A 273 -10.30 17.80 -20.11
N SER A 274 -11.05 18.74 -20.68
CA SER A 274 -12.12 18.45 -21.66
C SER A 274 -11.63 18.36 -23.10
N SER A 275 -10.38 18.75 -23.40
CA SER A 275 -9.83 18.91 -24.75
C SER A 275 -8.50 18.14 -24.93
N THR A 276 -8.53 16.84 -24.69
CA THR A 276 -7.32 16.00 -24.56
C THR A 276 -6.77 15.39 -25.86
N ASP A 277 -7.35 15.66 -27.05
CA ASP A 277 -6.93 15.00 -28.30
C ASP A 277 -5.44 15.15 -28.64
N GLY A 278 -4.87 16.34 -28.40
CA GLY A 278 -3.43 16.59 -28.62
C GLY A 278 -2.50 15.71 -27.79
N LEU A 279 -2.96 15.23 -26.61
CA LEU A 279 -2.21 14.31 -25.76
C LEU A 279 -2.08 12.94 -26.43
N TYR A 280 -3.16 12.44 -27.05
CA TYR A 280 -3.17 11.16 -27.74
C TYR A 280 -2.43 11.23 -29.08
N ASP A 281 -2.45 12.37 -29.77
CA ASP A 281 -1.58 12.64 -30.92
C ASP A 281 -0.09 12.67 -30.52
N ALA A 282 0.26 13.33 -29.40
CA ALA A 282 1.63 13.35 -28.88
C ALA A 282 2.10 11.96 -28.41
N ALA A 283 1.21 11.19 -27.77
CA ALA A 283 1.47 9.80 -27.39
C ALA A 283 1.68 8.92 -28.62
N ALA A 284 0.81 8.98 -29.64
CA ALA A 284 0.97 8.22 -30.88
C ALA A 284 2.25 8.61 -31.64
N TYR A 285 2.61 9.90 -31.64
CA TYR A 285 3.89 10.34 -32.16
C TYR A 285 5.07 9.69 -31.40
N LEU A 286 5.10 9.73 -30.06
CA LEU A 286 6.13 9.06 -29.27
C LEU A 286 6.24 7.56 -29.61
N HIS A 287 5.10 6.87 -29.71
CA HIS A 287 5.05 5.44 -30.04
C HIS A 287 5.72 5.14 -31.39
N SER A 288 5.50 5.99 -32.41
CA SER A 288 6.16 5.85 -33.71
C SER A 288 7.68 6.00 -33.67
N GLN A 289 8.24 6.64 -32.62
CA GLN A 289 9.69 6.80 -32.46
C GLN A 289 10.34 5.61 -31.73
N PHE A 290 9.56 4.72 -31.09
CA PHE A 290 10.09 3.63 -30.27
C PHE A 290 11.05 2.65 -30.98
N PRO A 291 10.84 2.25 -32.26
CA PRO A 291 11.82 1.43 -32.98
C PRO A 291 13.19 2.11 -33.13
N GLU A 292 13.24 3.42 -33.35
CA GLU A 292 14.51 4.17 -33.43
C GLU A 292 15.11 4.41 -32.03
N LEU A 293 14.27 4.70 -31.03
CA LEU A 293 14.70 4.85 -29.64
C LEU A 293 15.33 3.56 -29.10
N VAL A 294 14.77 2.38 -29.39
CA VAL A 294 15.38 1.09 -29.04
C VAL A 294 16.71 0.86 -29.75
N ASN A 295 16.86 1.30 -31.02
CA ASN A 295 18.16 1.28 -31.69
C ASN A 295 19.18 2.24 -31.04
N LYS A 296 18.72 3.39 -30.51
CA LYS A 296 19.49 4.30 -29.63
C LYS A 296 19.66 3.77 -28.21
N GLY A 297 19.05 2.63 -27.86
CA GLY A 297 19.23 1.99 -26.55
C GLY A 297 18.40 2.62 -25.44
N VAL A 298 17.38 3.39 -25.81
CA VAL A 298 16.34 3.89 -24.92
C VAL A 298 15.28 2.82 -24.71
N LEU A 299 14.89 2.64 -23.45
CA LEU A 299 13.94 1.64 -22.97
C LEU A 299 13.33 2.13 -21.65
N GLY A 300 12.28 1.49 -21.14
CA GLY A 300 11.69 1.82 -19.83
C GLY A 300 10.16 1.86 -19.84
N TYR A 301 9.60 2.76 -19.03
CA TYR A 301 8.17 2.82 -18.72
C TYR A 301 7.58 4.19 -19.02
N TYR A 302 6.32 4.23 -19.42
CA TYR A 302 5.56 5.46 -19.57
C TYR A 302 4.10 5.23 -19.20
N TYR A 303 3.43 6.29 -18.77
CA TYR A 303 2.05 6.22 -18.32
C TYR A 303 1.27 7.33 -19.01
N ILE A 304 0.10 6.98 -19.54
CA ILE A 304 -0.89 7.92 -20.07
C ILE A 304 -2.09 7.88 -19.12
N TYR A 305 -2.50 9.05 -18.67
CA TYR A 305 -3.70 9.32 -17.88
C TYR A 305 -4.75 10.00 -18.77
N PRO A 306 -6.01 10.17 -18.33
CA PRO A 306 -7.03 10.85 -19.12
C PRO A 306 -6.60 12.22 -19.67
N GLU A 307 -5.85 12.99 -18.88
CA GLU A 307 -5.42 14.37 -19.12
C GLU A 307 -3.88 14.60 -19.10
N ALA A 308 -3.07 13.58 -18.79
CA ALA A 308 -1.62 13.72 -18.60
C ALA A 308 -0.80 12.56 -19.19
N MET A 309 0.49 12.76 -19.41
CA MET A 309 1.44 11.70 -19.79
C MET A 309 2.80 11.92 -19.14
N GLN A 310 3.44 10.84 -18.72
CA GLN A 310 4.80 10.83 -18.17
C GLN A 310 5.65 9.71 -18.77
N GLY A 311 6.96 9.91 -18.78
CA GLY A 311 7.94 8.91 -19.23
C GLY A 311 9.10 8.78 -18.26
N ILE A 312 9.49 7.54 -18.00
CA ILE A 312 10.64 7.13 -17.20
C ILE A 312 11.46 6.16 -18.06
N PHE A 313 12.48 6.69 -18.73
CA PHE A 313 13.26 5.97 -19.72
C PHE A 313 14.74 6.03 -19.40
N LEU A 314 15.48 4.95 -19.64
CA LEU A 314 16.92 4.92 -19.39
C LEU A 314 17.75 4.61 -20.63
N THR A 315 19.02 4.98 -20.55
CA THR A 315 20.14 4.51 -21.37
C THR A 315 21.26 4.01 -20.45
N HIS A 316 22.21 3.24 -20.97
CA HIS A 316 23.28 2.64 -20.14
C HIS A 316 24.62 2.47 -20.87
N GLY A 317 25.68 2.23 -20.10
CA GLY A 317 27.05 2.02 -20.61
C GLY A 317 27.53 3.23 -21.41
N ASP A 318 28.11 3.00 -22.59
CA ASP A 318 28.60 4.04 -23.53
C ASP A 318 27.51 5.01 -24.03
N ARG A 319 26.25 4.80 -23.65
CA ARG A 319 25.09 5.65 -24.00
C ARG A 319 24.50 6.38 -22.78
N SER A 320 25.16 6.30 -21.62
CA SER A 320 24.83 7.08 -20.43
C SER A 320 25.38 8.52 -20.52
N GLY A 321 24.99 9.35 -19.54
CA GLY A 321 25.31 10.76 -19.39
C GLY A 321 24.24 11.70 -19.98
N ALA A 322 23.95 12.79 -19.25
CA ALA A 322 22.97 13.82 -19.64
C ALA A 322 23.12 14.37 -21.08
N ALA A 323 24.35 14.40 -21.62
CA ALA A 323 24.60 14.82 -23.00
C ALA A 323 23.98 13.87 -24.05
N TYR A 324 23.99 12.56 -23.81
CA TYR A 324 23.34 11.57 -24.69
C TYR A 324 21.82 11.58 -24.51
N ALA A 325 21.37 11.72 -23.26
CA ALA A 325 19.94 11.85 -22.91
C ALA A 325 19.29 13.04 -23.64
N ASN A 326 19.83 14.25 -23.48
CA ASN A 326 19.30 15.46 -24.11
C ASN A 326 19.32 15.36 -25.64
N ALA A 327 20.45 14.92 -26.24
CA ALA A 327 20.56 14.74 -27.69
C ALA A 327 19.58 13.70 -28.27
N THR A 328 19.10 12.77 -27.43
CA THR A 328 18.11 11.76 -27.83
C THR A 328 16.67 12.24 -27.62
N TRP A 329 16.40 12.92 -26.51
CA TRP A 329 15.04 13.32 -26.09
C TRP A 329 14.61 14.69 -26.60
N ASP A 330 15.48 15.69 -26.65
CA ASP A 330 15.11 17.07 -27.02
C ASP A 330 14.31 17.18 -28.33
N PRO A 331 14.65 16.48 -29.44
CA PRO A 331 13.87 16.57 -30.67
C PRO A 331 12.45 16.00 -30.53
N ILE A 332 12.30 14.93 -29.74
CA ILE A 332 11.04 14.22 -29.54
C ILE A 332 10.14 15.02 -28.59
N LEU A 333 10.67 15.46 -27.45
CA LEU A 333 9.94 16.28 -26.48
C LEU A 333 9.51 17.61 -27.11
N ASN A 334 10.39 18.30 -27.85
CA ASN A 334 10.01 19.52 -28.58
C ASN A 334 8.90 19.29 -29.61
N LYS A 335 8.83 18.10 -30.24
CA LYS A 335 7.72 17.74 -31.13
C LYS A 335 6.45 17.35 -30.36
N MET A 336 6.54 16.68 -29.21
CA MET A 336 5.38 16.34 -28.37
C MET A 336 4.69 17.61 -27.82
N GLN A 337 5.43 18.57 -27.26
CA GLN A 337 4.84 19.84 -26.77
C GLN A 337 4.37 20.79 -27.89
N SER A 338 4.46 20.39 -29.17
CA SER A 338 3.92 21.17 -30.31
C SER A 338 2.48 20.81 -30.68
N TYR A 339 1.89 19.76 -30.08
CA TYR A 339 0.50 19.39 -30.33
C TYR A 339 -0.47 20.33 -29.58
N PRO A 340 -1.68 20.58 -30.13
CA PRO A 340 -2.59 21.58 -29.56
C PRO A 340 -3.08 21.23 -28.16
N GLY A 341 -3.22 22.24 -27.30
CA GLY A 341 -3.81 22.07 -25.97
C GLY A 341 -2.92 21.36 -24.95
N LEU A 342 -1.59 21.41 -25.10
CA LEU A 342 -0.62 20.81 -24.18
C LEU A 342 0.24 21.85 -23.45
N THR A 343 0.70 21.50 -22.25
CA THR A 343 1.67 22.30 -21.49
C THR A 343 3.07 22.18 -22.09
N LYS A 344 3.97 23.10 -21.69
CA LYS A 344 5.41 22.88 -21.84
C LYS A 344 5.80 21.61 -21.09
N ILE A 345 6.70 20.82 -21.66
CA ILE A 345 7.27 19.64 -20.99
C ILE A 345 8.21 20.05 -19.86
N ILE A 346 8.09 19.33 -18.75
CA ILE A 346 9.09 19.25 -17.69
C ILE A 346 9.95 18.02 -17.98
N SER A 347 11.28 18.15 -17.93
CA SER A 347 12.22 17.06 -18.16
C SER A 347 13.44 17.19 -17.26
N THR A 348 13.98 16.06 -16.81
CA THR A 348 15.19 15.94 -15.98
C THR A 348 15.92 14.63 -16.30
N SER A 349 17.13 14.41 -15.76
CA SER A 349 17.81 13.11 -15.83
C SER A 349 18.64 12.86 -14.58
N MET A 350 18.72 11.58 -14.17
CA MET A 350 19.50 11.09 -13.03
C MET A 350 20.54 10.09 -13.53
N ASP A 351 21.80 10.28 -13.16
CA ASP A 351 22.89 9.33 -13.44
C ASP A 351 23.13 8.44 -12.20
N ALA A 352 23.38 7.15 -12.44
CA ALA A 352 23.65 6.15 -11.41
C ALA A 352 24.85 5.26 -11.81
N PRO A 353 25.80 4.96 -10.90
CA PRO A 353 27.04 4.27 -11.24
C PRO A 353 26.91 2.74 -11.36
N SER A 354 25.84 2.14 -10.84
CA SER A 354 25.57 0.70 -10.97
C SER A 354 24.09 0.40 -11.15
N TYR A 355 23.79 -0.83 -11.57
CA TYR A 355 22.42 -1.37 -11.62
C TYR A 355 21.76 -1.39 -10.24
N LYS A 356 22.50 -1.69 -9.16
CA LYS A 356 21.91 -1.69 -7.80
C LYS A 356 21.52 -0.29 -7.37
N ASP A 357 22.41 0.69 -7.57
CA ASP A 357 22.17 2.07 -7.14
C ASP A 357 21.03 2.70 -7.95
N TRP A 358 20.99 2.41 -9.25
CA TRP A 358 19.87 2.75 -10.12
C TRP A 358 18.56 2.09 -9.68
N PHE A 359 18.57 0.78 -9.40
CA PHE A 359 17.36 0.05 -9.00
C PHE A 359 16.83 0.54 -7.64
N GLY A 360 17.72 0.80 -6.68
CA GLY A 360 17.37 1.41 -5.39
C GLY A 360 16.75 2.79 -5.58
N ALA A 361 17.40 3.70 -6.32
CA ALA A 361 16.91 5.05 -6.54
C ALA A 361 15.69 5.16 -7.48
N THR A 362 15.35 4.09 -8.21
CA THR A 362 14.20 4.08 -9.15
C THR A 362 13.03 3.20 -8.66
N PHE A 363 13.25 2.18 -7.85
CA PHE A 363 12.20 1.25 -7.37
C PHE A 363 12.28 0.92 -5.86
N GLY A 364 13.22 1.52 -5.14
CA GLY A 364 13.33 1.45 -3.69
C GLY A 364 12.74 2.69 -2.99
N PRO A 365 12.74 2.71 -1.64
CA PRO A 365 12.22 3.84 -0.87
C PRO A 365 13.03 5.12 -1.13
N ALA A 366 12.34 6.26 -1.20
CA ALA A 366 12.91 7.55 -1.65
C ALA A 366 14.08 8.07 -0.82
N GLU A 367 14.28 7.57 0.40
CA GLU A 367 15.46 7.87 1.23
C GLU A 367 16.77 7.51 0.50
N SER A 368 16.74 6.44 -0.32
CA SER A 368 17.89 5.99 -1.13
C SER A 368 18.32 6.97 -2.24
N MET A 369 17.47 7.94 -2.60
CA MET A 369 17.79 8.95 -3.61
C MET A 369 18.65 10.10 -3.08
N GLY A 370 18.82 10.22 -1.75
CA GLY A 370 19.36 11.42 -1.11
C GLY A 370 20.86 11.71 -1.33
N ASP A 371 21.65 10.72 -1.73
CA ASP A 371 23.13 10.78 -1.68
C ASP A 371 23.82 10.71 -3.07
N MET A 372 23.06 10.62 -4.16
CA MET A 372 23.62 10.64 -5.52
C MET A 372 23.80 12.09 -6.01
N GLY A 373 25.06 12.51 -6.16
CA GLY A 373 25.45 13.90 -6.43
C GLY A 373 25.02 14.45 -7.79
N MET A 374 23.87 15.13 -7.82
CA MET A 374 23.34 15.88 -8.95
C MET A 374 24.21 17.12 -9.31
N GLY A 375 24.00 17.68 -10.50
CA GLY A 375 24.88 18.68 -11.12
C GLY A 375 24.87 20.08 -10.46
N PRO A 376 25.95 20.87 -10.62
CA PRO A 376 26.15 22.12 -9.88
C PRO A 376 25.15 23.27 -10.19
N ASP A 377 24.39 23.21 -11.28
CA ASP A 377 23.38 24.22 -11.65
C ASP A 377 21.97 23.93 -11.09
N GLU A 378 21.75 22.80 -10.41
CA GLU A 378 20.40 22.32 -10.05
C GLU A 378 19.77 22.96 -8.79
N ASN A 379 20.38 24.01 -8.25
CA ASN A 379 19.99 24.62 -6.97
C ASN A 379 18.77 25.56 -7.01
N SER A 380 17.93 25.49 -8.05
CA SER A 380 16.65 26.22 -8.08
C SER A 380 15.49 25.37 -7.56
N GLU A 381 14.72 25.88 -6.60
CA GLU A 381 13.55 25.18 -6.05
C GLU A 381 12.50 24.74 -7.08
N PRO A 382 12.25 25.47 -8.20
CA PRO A 382 11.37 24.96 -9.26
C PRO A 382 11.84 23.64 -9.88
N VAL A 383 13.15 23.43 -10.05
CA VAL A 383 13.71 22.17 -10.56
C VAL A 383 13.60 21.07 -9.51
N LYS A 384 13.93 21.35 -8.24
CA LYS A 384 13.76 20.40 -7.13
C LYS A 384 12.28 20.04 -6.90
N ARG A 385 11.35 20.99 -7.09
CA ARG A 385 9.90 20.75 -7.02
C ARG A 385 9.43 19.91 -8.21
N ALA A 386 9.91 20.20 -9.43
CA ALA A 386 9.65 19.36 -10.61
C ALA A 386 10.17 17.92 -10.44
N ILE A 387 11.38 17.71 -9.92
CA ILE A 387 11.92 16.37 -9.63
C ILE A 387 11.03 15.64 -8.61
N ARG A 388 10.65 16.29 -7.50
CA ARG A 388 9.71 15.73 -6.51
C ARG A 388 8.33 15.42 -7.11
N GLN A 389 7.84 16.24 -8.04
CA GLN A 389 6.55 16.06 -8.72
C GLN A 389 6.57 14.92 -9.74
N VAL A 390 7.71 14.68 -10.39
CA VAL A 390 7.89 13.61 -11.40
C VAL A 390 8.26 12.26 -10.77
N MET A 391 9.01 12.25 -9.66
CA MET A 391 9.42 11.02 -8.96
C MET A 391 8.41 10.58 -7.89
N GLY A 392 7.86 11.53 -7.15
CA GLY A 392 7.08 11.29 -5.93
C GLY A 392 5.68 10.75 -6.15
N GLN A 393 5.18 10.67 -7.39
CA GLN A 393 3.87 10.07 -7.66
C GLN A 393 3.89 8.52 -7.69
N HIS A 394 5.04 7.89 -7.95
CA HIS A 394 5.10 6.46 -8.30
C HIS A 394 6.14 5.61 -7.55
N PHE A 395 7.33 6.11 -7.23
CA PHE A 395 8.45 5.21 -6.87
C PHE A 395 8.61 4.87 -5.38
N THR A 396 7.85 5.52 -4.47
CA THR A 396 7.73 5.08 -3.07
C THR A 396 6.58 4.13 -2.82
N LYS A 397 5.81 3.77 -3.86
CA LYS A 397 4.62 2.96 -3.73
C LYS A 397 4.91 1.54 -4.23
N ARG A 398 4.40 0.52 -3.54
CA ARG A 398 3.92 -0.68 -4.26
C ARG A 398 3.02 -0.19 -5.39
N ASP A 399 3.13 -0.77 -6.58
CA ASP A 399 2.28 -0.33 -7.70
C ASP A 399 0.83 -0.32 -7.22
N PRO A 400 0.00 0.72 -7.47
CA PRO A 400 -1.39 0.70 -7.03
C PRO A 400 -2.15 -0.56 -7.52
N ILE A 401 -1.65 -1.19 -8.59
CA ILE A 401 -2.01 -2.51 -9.12
C ILE A 401 -2.00 -3.63 -8.04
N ASP A 402 -1.02 -3.66 -7.12
CA ASP A 402 -0.95 -4.61 -6.01
C ASP A 402 -2.05 -4.35 -4.96
N GLY A 403 -2.52 -3.10 -4.84
CA GLY A 403 -3.68 -2.70 -4.03
C GLY A 403 -5.01 -2.68 -4.79
N PHE A 404 -5.03 -3.04 -6.08
CA PHE A 404 -6.23 -3.09 -6.92
C PHE A 404 -6.75 -4.52 -7.12
N ALA A 405 -6.35 -5.47 -6.28
CA ALA A 405 -7.08 -6.73 -6.21
C ALA A 405 -8.54 -6.45 -5.81
N VAL A 406 -9.50 -6.83 -6.65
CA VAL A 406 -10.86 -7.08 -6.15
C VAL A 406 -10.81 -8.33 -5.24
N ALA A 407 -11.87 -8.60 -4.47
CA ALA A 407 -11.98 -9.61 -3.39
C ALA A 407 -11.64 -11.09 -3.74
N ASN A 408 -11.09 -11.33 -4.93
CA ASN A 408 -10.73 -12.61 -5.51
C ASN A 408 -9.21 -12.75 -5.74
N GLY A 409 -8.40 -11.75 -5.36
CA GLY A 409 -6.96 -11.72 -5.68
C GLY A 409 -6.66 -11.46 -7.17
N ILE A 410 -7.62 -10.92 -7.91
CA ILE A 410 -7.52 -10.62 -9.35
C ILE A 410 -7.55 -9.12 -9.54
N THR A 411 -6.63 -8.59 -10.33
CA THR A 411 -6.58 -7.16 -10.63
C THR A 411 -7.36 -6.85 -11.91
N PRO A 412 -8.18 -5.78 -11.97
CA PRO A 412 -8.80 -5.31 -13.20
C PRO A 412 -7.73 -4.66 -14.11
N LEU A 413 -6.99 -5.52 -14.81
CA LEU A 413 -6.01 -5.16 -15.83
C LEU A 413 -6.22 -5.96 -17.11
N ASP A 414 -5.82 -5.40 -18.26
CA ASP A 414 -5.78 -6.12 -19.53
C ASP A 414 -4.72 -5.50 -20.46
N SER A 415 -4.18 -6.25 -21.42
CA SER A 415 -3.03 -5.77 -22.21
C SER A 415 -2.95 -6.24 -23.65
N ARG A 416 -2.11 -5.55 -24.42
CA ARG A 416 -1.71 -5.92 -25.78
C ARG A 416 -0.23 -5.69 -26.03
N LEU A 417 0.39 -6.59 -26.78
CA LEU A 417 1.71 -6.40 -27.36
C LEU A 417 1.58 -5.62 -28.68
N LEU A 418 2.36 -4.56 -28.88
CA LEU A 418 2.31 -3.69 -30.05
C LEU A 418 3.60 -3.79 -30.87
N ASP A 419 3.46 -4.12 -32.15
CA ASP A 419 4.52 -4.21 -33.15
C ASP A 419 4.71 -2.90 -33.91
N GLU A 420 5.73 -2.84 -34.77
CA GLU A 420 6.04 -1.65 -35.57
C GLU A 420 4.84 -1.19 -36.43
N GLN A 421 4.01 -2.11 -36.92
CA GLN A 421 2.81 -1.78 -37.69
C GLN A 421 1.74 -1.10 -36.82
N ALA A 422 1.54 -1.55 -35.57
CA ALA A 422 0.64 -0.89 -34.63
C ALA A 422 1.19 0.47 -34.16
N LEU A 423 2.50 0.55 -33.88
CA LEU A 423 3.18 1.76 -33.39
C LEU A 423 3.29 2.88 -34.45
N THR A 424 3.28 2.53 -35.74
CA THR A 424 3.28 3.49 -36.86
C THR A 424 1.89 3.70 -37.49
N SER A 425 0.84 3.09 -36.93
CA SER A 425 -0.52 3.17 -37.47
C SER A 425 -1.13 4.57 -37.31
N PRO A 426 -1.76 5.14 -38.37
CA PRO A 426 -2.46 6.43 -38.28
C PRO A 426 -3.67 6.38 -37.34
N ASN A 427 -4.14 5.20 -36.96
CA ASN A 427 -5.25 5.00 -36.03
C ASN A 427 -4.79 4.85 -34.56
N LEU A 428 -3.48 4.95 -34.26
CA LEU A 428 -2.97 4.70 -32.92
C LEU A 428 -3.50 5.72 -31.89
N ALA A 429 -3.56 7.02 -32.23
CA ALA A 429 -4.08 8.05 -31.32
C ALA A 429 -5.54 7.78 -30.90
N SER A 430 -6.40 7.42 -31.86
CA SER A 430 -7.80 7.09 -31.57
C SER A 430 -7.96 5.74 -30.86
N ALA A 431 -7.09 4.76 -31.13
CA ALA A 431 -7.07 3.49 -30.39
C ALA A 431 -6.61 3.66 -28.94
N LEU A 432 -5.61 4.50 -28.67
CA LEU A 432 -5.17 4.87 -27.32
C LEU A 432 -6.31 5.60 -26.57
N LYS A 433 -6.92 6.62 -27.18
CA LYS A 433 -8.02 7.37 -26.57
C LYS A 433 -9.26 6.50 -26.29
N ALA A 434 -9.58 5.57 -27.19
CA ALA A 434 -10.70 4.65 -26.99
C ALA A 434 -10.42 3.51 -25.99
N ALA A 435 -9.15 3.22 -25.70
CA ALA A 435 -8.74 2.23 -24.71
C ALA A 435 -8.45 2.81 -23.32
N MET A 436 -8.40 4.15 -23.19
CA MET A 436 -8.15 4.83 -21.92
C MET A 436 -9.22 4.48 -20.87
N PRO A 437 -8.85 3.94 -19.70
CA PRO A 437 -9.80 3.74 -18.60
C PRO A 437 -10.23 5.10 -18.02
N MET A 438 -11.41 5.58 -18.38
CA MET A 438 -11.99 6.83 -17.85
C MET A 438 -12.65 6.59 -16.48
N ILE A 439 -11.87 6.09 -15.53
CA ILE A 439 -12.30 5.58 -14.21
C ILE A 439 -11.29 5.96 -13.11
N THR A 440 -11.61 5.70 -11.84
CA THR A 440 -10.71 5.99 -10.71
C THR A 440 -9.38 5.24 -10.85
N TYR A 441 -8.27 5.97 -10.75
CA TYR A 441 -6.90 5.50 -11.05
C TYR A 441 -6.70 4.89 -12.45
N GLY A 442 -7.56 5.27 -13.40
CA GLY A 442 -7.50 4.79 -14.77
C GLY A 442 -6.27 5.26 -15.54
N GLN A 443 -5.56 4.33 -16.17
CA GLN A 443 -4.32 4.62 -16.91
C GLN A 443 -4.05 3.61 -18.03
N LEU A 444 -3.24 4.03 -19.00
CA LEU A 444 -2.51 3.14 -19.91
C LEU A 444 -1.02 3.15 -19.54
N ARG A 445 -0.52 2.06 -18.94
CA ARG A 445 0.91 1.85 -18.63
C ARG A 445 1.59 1.11 -19.78
N GLY A 446 2.53 1.78 -20.43
CA GLY A 446 3.33 1.23 -21.53
C GLY A 446 4.75 0.86 -21.10
N ASN A 447 5.19 -0.31 -21.54
CA ASN A 447 6.49 -0.88 -21.21
C ASN A 447 7.30 -1.01 -22.52
N LEU A 448 8.32 -0.18 -22.72
CA LEU A 448 9.28 -0.27 -23.81
C LEU A 448 10.45 -1.16 -23.37
N VAL A 449 10.20 -2.47 -23.40
CA VAL A 449 11.04 -3.52 -22.77
C VAL A 449 11.42 -4.64 -23.75
N SER A 450 11.25 -4.40 -25.05
CA SER A 450 11.44 -5.37 -26.12
C SER A 450 12.06 -4.75 -27.38
N GLY A 451 12.35 -5.59 -28.37
CA GLY A 451 13.33 -5.35 -29.42
C GLY A 451 14.68 -5.98 -29.09
N GLY A 452 15.70 -5.71 -29.91
CA GLY A 452 17.09 -6.16 -29.65
C GLY A 452 17.21 -7.66 -29.38
N LYS A 453 17.70 -8.02 -28.18
CA LYS A 453 17.84 -9.41 -27.75
C LYS A 453 16.52 -10.13 -27.46
N VAL A 454 15.42 -9.41 -27.22
CA VAL A 454 14.09 -10.04 -27.15
C VAL A 454 13.66 -10.54 -28.53
N PHE A 455 14.03 -9.87 -29.62
CA PHE A 455 13.76 -10.39 -30.98
C PHE A 455 14.70 -11.52 -31.38
N THR A 456 15.90 -11.57 -30.79
CA THR A 456 16.99 -12.53 -31.12
C THR A 456 17.56 -13.24 -29.88
N PRO A 457 16.75 -14.06 -29.17
CA PRO A 457 17.23 -14.85 -28.04
C PRO A 457 18.23 -15.92 -28.48
N ASP A 458 19.21 -16.23 -27.63
CA ASP A 458 20.31 -17.15 -27.97
C ASP A 458 19.86 -18.61 -28.19
N GLU A 459 18.76 -19.00 -27.55
CA GLU A 459 18.08 -20.29 -27.71
C GLU A 459 16.56 -20.04 -27.87
N PRO A 460 15.84 -20.89 -28.63
CA PRO A 460 14.39 -20.78 -28.74
C PRO A 460 13.71 -21.13 -27.41
N THR A 461 12.79 -20.27 -26.95
CA THR A 461 11.96 -20.43 -25.74
C THR A 461 10.49 -20.66 -26.10
N SER A 462 9.60 -20.84 -25.13
CA SER A 462 8.15 -21.07 -25.34
C SER A 462 7.26 -19.84 -25.13
N VAL A 463 7.86 -18.71 -24.72
CA VAL A 463 7.26 -17.36 -24.69
C VAL A 463 6.46 -17.07 -25.97
N THR A 464 5.30 -16.42 -25.88
CA THR A 464 4.49 -16.06 -27.06
C THR A 464 5.33 -15.36 -28.15
N PRO A 465 5.28 -15.83 -29.41
CA PRO A 465 6.08 -15.24 -30.50
C PRO A 465 5.84 -13.75 -30.75
N ALA A 466 4.72 -13.18 -30.28
CA ALA A 466 4.47 -11.75 -30.36
C ALA A 466 5.53 -10.88 -29.66
N TRP A 467 6.18 -11.37 -28.59
CA TRP A 467 7.34 -10.69 -27.99
C TRP A 467 8.51 -10.53 -28.96
N ARG A 468 8.61 -11.41 -29.97
CA ARG A 468 9.72 -11.42 -30.95
C ARG A 468 9.53 -10.43 -32.10
N THR A 469 8.43 -9.68 -32.11
CA THR A 469 8.10 -8.62 -33.09
C THR A 469 7.53 -7.35 -32.45
N SER A 470 7.07 -7.42 -31.19
CA SER A 470 6.46 -6.29 -30.48
C SER A 470 7.47 -5.56 -29.61
N TYR A 471 7.58 -4.24 -29.75
CA TYR A 471 8.47 -3.38 -28.95
C TYR A 471 7.84 -2.98 -27.62
N VAL A 472 6.52 -2.76 -27.63
CA VAL A 472 5.77 -2.26 -26.48
C VAL A 472 4.84 -3.35 -25.96
N HIS A 473 4.79 -3.49 -24.64
CA HIS A 473 3.68 -4.12 -23.94
C HIS A 473 2.84 -3.02 -23.29
N LEU A 474 1.59 -2.84 -23.71
CA LEU A 474 0.70 -1.77 -23.26
C LEU A 474 -0.45 -2.37 -22.44
N ILE A 475 -0.62 -1.89 -21.20
CA ILE A 475 -1.57 -2.37 -20.20
C ILE A 475 -2.57 -1.26 -19.90
N GLY A 476 -3.87 -1.58 -19.89
CA GLY A 476 -4.89 -0.74 -19.25
C GLY A 476 -5.19 -1.25 -17.85
N SER A 477 -5.35 -0.35 -16.88
CA SER A 477 -5.75 -0.66 -15.50
C SER A 477 -6.53 0.49 -14.86
N GLY A 478 -7.35 0.18 -13.85
CA GLY A 478 -8.10 1.14 -13.04
C GLY A 478 -9.27 0.48 -12.31
N ILE A 479 -9.87 1.17 -11.32
CA ILE A 479 -10.98 0.63 -10.54
C ILE A 479 -12.28 0.79 -11.32
N GLY A 480 -12.78 -0.31 -11.89
CA GLY A 480 -14.04 -0.37 -12.64
C GLY A 480 -13.92 -1.09 -13.99
N ASN A 481 -14.96 -0.97 -14.81
CA ASN A 481 -15.02 -1.62 -16.12
C ASN A 481 -14.44 -0.73 -17.23
N PHE A 482 -13.44 -1.24 -17.96
CA PHE A 482 -12.84 -0.62 -19.14
C PHE A 482 -12.51 -1.69 -20.19
N THR A 483 -11.89 -1.33 -21.33
CA THR A 483 -11.47 -2.32 -22.32
C THR A 483 -10.27 -1.90 -23.17
N VAL A 484 -9.33 -2.83 -23.39
CA VAL A 484 -8.23 -2.67 -24.36
C VAL A 484 -8.58 -3.21 -25.76
N ASN A 485 -9.86 -3.50 -26.03
CA ASN A 485 -10.31 -3.99 -27.34
C ASN A 485 -9.92 -3.11 -28.54
N PRO A 486 -9.84 -1.77 -28.45
CA PRO A 486 -9.28 -0.94 -29.53
C PRO A 486 -7.82 -1.29 -29.85
N LEU A 487 -7.01 -1.66 -28.85
CA LEU A 487 -5.63 -2.12 -29.05
C LEU A 487 -5.58 -3.53 -29.67
N ARG A 488 -6.50 -4.42 -29.31
CA ARG A 488 -6.69 -5.72 -29.99
C ARG A 488 -7.02 -5.54 -31.47
N GLN A 489 -7.88 -4.58 -31.80
CA GLN A 489 -8.26 -4.26 -33.19
C GLN A 489 -7.12 -3.58 -33.97
N LEU A 490 -6.31 -2.76 -33.31
CA LEU A 490 -5.13 -2.12 -33.91
C LEU A 490 -4.01 -3.12 -34.23
N ALA A 491 -3.78 -4.07 -33.31
CA ALA A 491 -2.72 -5.09 -33.40
C ALA A 491 -3.33 -6.51 -33.34
N PRO A 492 -4.05 -6.99 -34.37
CA PRO A 492 -4.76 -8.27 -34.31
C PRO A 492 -3.82 -9.48 -34.35
N GLY A 493 -2.68 -9.39 -35.04
CA GLY A 493 -1.71 -10.49 -35.19
C GLY A 493 -0.74 -10.69 -34.02
N THR A 494 -0.82 -9.86 -32.97
CA THR A 494 0.05 -9.94 -31.79
C THR A 494 -0.61 -10.72 -30.63
N GLY A 495 0.01 -10.69 -29.45
CA GLY A 495 -0.44 -11.38 -28.24
C GLY A 495 -0.73 -10.43 -27.07
N ALA A 496 -0.77 -11.00 -25.88
CA ALA A 496 -0.79 -10.30 -24.60
C ALA A 496 0.15 -11.03 -23.62
N TYR A 497 0.68 -10.33 -22.61
CA TYR A 497 1.56 -10.95 -21.62
C TYR A 497 0.72 -11.67 -20.56
N ALA A 498 0.86 -12.99 -20.47
CA ALA A 498 -0.01 -13.84 -19.64
C ALA A 498 0.14 -13.69 -18.12
N ASN A 499 1.01 -12.81 -17.61
CA ASN A 499 1.04 -12.42 -16.19
C ASN A 499 0.35 -11.07 -15.95
N GLU A 500 0.12 -10.27 -17.00
CA GLU A 500 -0.38 -8.90 -16.94
C GLU A 500 -1.42 -8.69 -18.05
N ALA A 501 -2.46 -9.52 -18.04
CA ALA A 501 -3.59 -9.47 -18.97
C ALA A 501 -4.85 -10.01 -18.28
N SER A 502 -6.04 -9.74 -18.82
CA SER A 502 -7.30 -10.16 -18.19
C SER A 502 -7.38 -11.69 -18.05
N ALA A 503 -7.78 -12.16 -16.86
CA ALA A 503 -8.10 -13.56 -16.61
C ALA A 503 -9.30 -14.05 -17.44
N GLN A 504 -10.17 -13.14 -17.88
CA GLN A 504 -11.35 -13.38 -18.70
C GLN A 504 -11.10 -13.15 -20.21
N ASN A 505 -9.83 -13.19 -20.65
CA ASN A 505 -9.47 -13.08 -22.07
C ASN A 505 -10.03 -14.29 -22.86
N PRO A 506 -10.96 -14.11 -23.82
CA PRO A 506 -11.64 -15.23 -24.47
C PRO A 506 -10.70 -16.11 -25.28
N ASP A 507 -9.73 -15.50 -25.96
CA ASP A 507 -8.78 -16.17 -26.85
C ASP A 507 -7.42 -16.43 -26.16
N TYR A 508 -7.43 -16.61 -24.83
CA TYR A 508 -6.22 -16.67 -23.99
C TYR A 508 -5.15 -17.64 -24.53
N LYS A 509 -5.54 -18.79 -25.09
CA LYS A 509 -4.62 -19.78 -25.69
C LYS A 509 -3.75 -19.16 -26.79
N GLU A 510 -4.37 -18.39 -27.68
CA GLU A 510 -3.69 -17.74 -28.80
C GLU A 510 -2.98 -16.46 -28.36
N ALA A 511 -3.62 -15.65 -27.52
CA ALA A 511 -3.04 -14.41 -27.00
C ALA A 511 -1.76 -14.64 -26.17
N PHE A 512 -1.72 -15.69 -25.33
CA PHE A 512 -0.68 -15.92 -24.33
C PHE A 512 0.46 -16.84 -24.79
N TRP A 513 0.22 -17.73 -25.77
CA TRP A 513 1.23 -18.66 -26.30
C TRP A 513 1.20 -18.83 -27.82
N GLY A 514 0.08 -18.54 -28.49
CA GLY A 514 -0.06 -18.65 -29.94
C GLY A 514 0.29 -20.06 -30.44
N VAL A 515 1.09 -20.13 -31.50
CA VAL A 515 1.56 -21.40 -32.11
C VAL A 515 2.34 -22.31 -31.16
N ASN A 516 2.86 -21.81 -30.03
CA ASN A 516 3.53 -22.66 -29.03
C ASN A 516 2.55 -23.53 -28.22
N TYR A 517 1.25 -23.18 -28.17
CA TYR A 517 0.27 -23.83 -27.29
C TYR A 517 0.17 -25.35 -27.50
N ALA A 518 0.13 -25.83 -28.75
CA ALA A 518 0.00 -27.27 -29.04
C ALA A 518 1.23 -28.08 -28.56
N ARG A 519 2.43 -27.50 -28.62
CA ARG A 519 3.66 -28.13 -28.11
C ARG A 519 3.70 -28.09 -26.58
N LEU A 520 3.31 -26.98 -25.97
CA LEU A 520 3.16 -26.85 -24.52
C LEU A 520 2.14 -27.84 -23.96
N SER A 521 0.97 -27.97 -24.59
CA SER A 521 -0.08 -28.95 -24.28
C SER A 521 0.43 -30.40 -24.31
N THR A 522 1.24 -30.74 -25.33
CA THR A 522 1.88 -32.06 -25.45
C THR A 522 2.86 -32.33 -24.31
N ILE A 523 3.68 -31.34 -23.94
CA ILE A 523 4.67 -31.46 -22.85
C ILE A 523 3.98 -31.50 -21.48
N LYS A 524 2.90 -30.72 -21.29
CA LYS A 524 2.03 -30.75 -20.10
C LYS A 524 1.47 -32.15 -19.88
N THR A 525 0.87 -32.75 -20.90
CA THR A 525 0.35 -34.13 -20.82
C THR A 525 1.44 -35.18 -20.58
N LYS A 526 2.69 -34.95 -21.00
CA LYS A 526 3.84 -35.83 -20.71
C LYS A 526 4.26 -35.80 -19.23
N TYR A 527 4.33 -34.60 -18.62
CA TYR A 527 4.87 -34.42 -17.25
C TYR A 527 3.80 -34.34 -16.15
N ASP A 528 2.55 -34.10 -16.52
CA ASP A 528 1.37 -34.14 -15.66
C ASP A 528 0.12 -34.62 -16.45
N PRO A 529 0.02 -35.92 -16.74
CA PRO A 529 -1.14 -36.51 -17.44
C PRO A 529 -2.44 -36.44 -16.62
N THR A 530 -2.32 -36.29 -15.30
CA THR A 530 -3.43 -36.14 -14.34
C THR A 530 -4.04 -34.74 -14.32
N THR A 531 -3.30 -33.73 -14.79
CA THR A 531 -3.63 -32.31 -14.59
C THR A 531 -3.78 -31.98 -13.10
N LEU A 532 -2.78 -32.38 -12.31
CA LEU A 532 -2.60 -32.04 -10.89
C LEU A 532 -2.24 -30.56 -10.72
N PHE A 533 -1.30 -30.07 -11.55
CA PHE A 533 -0.86 -28.68 -11.57
C PHE A 533 -1.79 -27.87 -12.48
N TRP A 534 -3.03 -27.69 -12.05
CA TRP A 534 -4.02 -26.93 -12.81
C TRP A 534 -3.95 -25.44 -12.44
N VAL A 535 -4.00 -24.58 -13.46
CA VAL A 535 -4.14 -23.12 -13.31
C VAL A 535 -5.01 -22.63 -14.47
N THR A 536 -5.80 -21.57 -14.24
CA THR A 536 -6.61 -20.96 -15.29
C THR A 536 -6.52 -19.44 -15.24
N PRO A 537 -6.38 -18.74 -16.39
CA PRO A 537 -6.05 -19.28 -17.72
C PRO A 537 -4.66 -19.93 -17.77
N GLY A 538 -4.56 -21.09 -18.44
CA GLY A 538 -3.37 -21.97 -18.38
C GLY A 538 -3.30 -23.02 -19.50
N ILE A 539 -2.15 -23.70 -19.62
CA ILE A 539 -1.99 -24.80 -20.58
C ILE A 539 -2.87 -25.98 -20.16
N ASN A 540 -3.72 -26.43 -21.09
CA ASN A 540 -4.77 -27.43 -20.86
C ASN A 540 -5.79 -27.03 -19.78
N ALA A 541 -6.00 -25.72 -19.53
CA ALA A 541 -6.95 -25.26 -18.50
C ALA A 541 -8.38 -25.77 -18.77
N ASP A 542 -8.79 -25.80 -20.03
CA ASP A 542 -10.07 -26.31 -20.52
C ASP A 542 -10.25 -27.84 -20.45
N HIS A 543 -9.23 -28.59 -20.02
CA HIS A 543 -9.42 -30.02 -19.69
C HIS A 543 -10.16 -30.21 -18.36
N LYS A 544 -10.37 -29.12 -17.60
CA LYS A 544 -11.15 -29.08 -16.36
C LYS A 544 -12.29 -28.07 -16.44
N GLN A 545 -13.24 -28.21 -15.53
CA GLN A 545 -14.37 -27.34 -15.24
C GLN A 545 -14.54 -27.28 -13.71
N VAL A 546 -14.94 -26.14 -13.14
CA VAL A 546 -15.36 -26.10 -11.74
C VAL A 546 -16.86 -26.29 -11.64
N ILE A 547 -17.28 -27.24 -10.79
CA ILE A 547 -18.68 -27.56 -10.48
C ILE A 547 -18.80 -27.58 -8.96
N ASP A 548 -19.72 -26.79 -8.40
CA ASP A 548 -20.03 -26.75 -6.96
C ASP A 548 -18.76 -26.62 -6.07
N GLY A 549 -17.85 -25.71 -6.44
CA GLY A 549 -16.58 -25.47 -5.74
C GLY A 549 -15.49 -26.54 -5.94
N ARG A 550 -15.69 -27.50 -6.87
CA ARG A 550 -14.77 -28.62 -7.14
C ARG A 550 -14.18 -28.50 -8.54
N VAL A 551 -12.86 -28.64 -8.65
CA VAL A 551 -12.20 -28.87 -9.94
C VAL A 551 -12.54 -30.28 -10.45
N CYS A 552 -13.13 -30.36 -11.63
CA CYS A 552 -13.63 -31.59 -12.26
C CYS A 552 -13.13 -31.72 -13.70
N ASN A 553 -13.04 -32.94 -14.24
CA ASN A 553 -12.74 -33.15 -15.65
C ASN A 553 -13.84 -32.56 -16.56
N ALA A 554 -13.44 -31.89 -17.64
CA ALA A 554 -14.37 -31.36 -18.64
C ALA A 554 -14.93 -32.47 -19.56
N PRO A 555 -16.11 -32.30 -20.19
CA PRO A 555 -16.67 -33.28 -21.11
C PRO A 555 -15.91 -33.28 -22.45
N THR A 556 -15.50 -34.45 -22.93
CA THR A 556 -14.66 -34.59 -24.14
C THR A 556 -15.37 -34.29 -25.48
N THR A 557 -16.62 -33.83 -25.45
CA THR A 557 -17.49 -33.69 -26.64
C THR A 557 -17.85 -32.25 -27.02
N SER A 558 -17.46 -31.24 -26.23
CA SER A 558 -17.69 -29.83 -26.57
C SER A 558 -16.44 -29.18 -27.18
N VAL A 559 -16.36 -29.15 -28.52
CA VAL A 559 -15.50 -28.19 -29.22
C VAL A 559 -16.14 -26.82 -29.09
N SER A 560 -15.81 -26.14 -28.00
CA SER A 560 -16.40 -24.86 -27.61
C SER A 560 -15.29 -23.83 -27.41
N ASN A 561 -15.37 -22.71 -28.13
CA ASN A 561 -14.50 -21.54 -27.92
C ASN A 561 -14.94 -20.73 -26.69
N THR A 562 -15.51 -21.40 -25.68
CA THR A 562 -15.86 -20.77 -24.40
C THR A 562 -14.60 -20.60 -23.56
N LEU A 563 -14.60 -19.50 -22.81
CA LEU A 563 -13.67 -19.21 -21.72
C LEU A 563 -13.34 -20.46 -20.89
N ALA A 564 -12.11 -20.51 -20.38
CA ALA A 564 -11.77 -21.42 -19.30
C ALA A 564 -12.66 -21.13 -18.05
N PRO A 565 -12.80 -22.08 -17.12
CA PRO A 565 -13.84 -22.02 -16.09
C PRO A 565 -13.67 -20.76 -15.24
N VAL A 566 -14.65 -19.86 -15.28
CA VAL A 566 -14.59 -18.56 -14.59
C VAL A 566 -14.48 -18.75 -13.07
N ASN A 567 -14.93 -19.89 -12.57
CA ASN A 567 -15.21 -20.18 -11.17
C ASN A 567 -14.14 -20.97 -10.39
N ASP A 568 -12.94 -21.19 -10.94
CA ASP A 568 -11.73 -21.38 -10.11
C ASP A 568 -11.09 -20.02 -9.75
N ASN A 569 -11.46 -18.98 -10.50
CA ASN A 569 -11.02 -17.58 -10.36
C ASN A 569 -12.15 -16.69 -9.78
N GLN A 570 -13.23 -17.31 -9.31
CA GLN A 570 -14.29 -16.66 -8.55
C GLN A 570 -14.36 -17.25 -7.15
N ASN A 571 -13.46 -16.80 -6.28
CA ASN A 571 -13.78 -16.73 -4.86
C ASN A 571 -15.05 -15.85 -4.74
N LEU A 572 -16.04 -16.32 -3.99
CA LEU A 572 -17.36 -15.70 -3.89
C LEU A 572 -17.79 -15.71 -2.41
N HIS A 573 -17.62 -14.60 -1.71
CA HIS A 573 -18.52 -14.13 -0.65
C HIS A 573 -18.23 -12.66 -0.26
N ASP A 574 -18.96 -12.17 0.74
CA ASP A 574 -19.21 -10.76 1.08
C ASP A 574 -18.01 -9.90 1.50
N GLN A 575 -18.19 -8.58 1.43
CA GLN A 575 -17.18 -7.56 1.74
C GLN A 575 -17.08 -7.23 3.25
N THR A 576 -16.77 -8.22 4.10
CA THR A 576 -16.52 -8.01 5.54
C THR A 576 -15.39 -8.92 6.04
N ASP A 577 -14.61 -8.43 7.01
CA ASP A 577 -13.46 -9.08 7.67
C ASP A 577 -12.23 -9.35 6.77
N ASP A 578 -11.44 -8.30 6.52
CA ASP A 578 -10.07 -8.42 5.97
C ASP A 578 -8.99 -8.29 7.08
N THR A 579 -9.24 -8.93 8.24
CA THR A 579 -8.22 -9.17 9.26
C THR A 579 -7.60 -10.54 9.02
N ASP A 580 -6.32 -10.64 8.63
CA ASP A 580 -5.45 -11.83 8.81
C ASP A 580 -4.00 -11.57 8.28
N ALA A 581 -3.45 -10.37 8.55
CA ALA A 581 -2.06 -10.02 8.21
C ALA A 581 -1.02 -10.49 9.26
N ASN A 582 -1.46 -11.07 10.38
CA ASN A 582 -0.61 -11.37 11.52
C ASN A 582 0.07 -12.74 11.45
N GLY A 583 1.33 -12.74 11.01
CA GLY A 583 2.28 -13.81 11.39
C GLY A 583 2.53 -13.81 12.91
N PRO A 584 2.99 -14.93 13.50
CA PRO A 584 3.04 -15.09 14.95
C PRO A 584 4.12 -14.23 15.62
N GLU A 585 3.73 -13.55 16.70
CA GLU A 585 4.64 -12.86 17.61
C GLU A 585 5.62 -13.83 18.29
N PHE A 586 6.83 -13.35 18.58
CA PHE A 586 7.79 -14.03 19.46
C PHE A 586 7.83 -13.34 20.83
N PRO A 587 7.72 -14.09 21.96
CA PRO A 587 7.58 -13.49 23.29
C PRO A 587 8.90 -12.90 23.83
N VAL A 588 8.81 -11.70 24.39
CA VAL A 588 9.92 -11.04 25.11
C VAL A 588 10.11 -11.68 26.49
N LEU A 589 11.33 -12.10 26.82
CA LEU A 589 11.72 -12.49 28.17
C LEU A 589 13.14 -12.00 28.55
N ALA A 590 13.18 -11.18 29.59
CA ALA A 590 14.35 -10.82 30.39
C ALA A 590 13.88 -10.79 31.87
N PRO A 591 14.71 -11.09 32.89
CA PRO A 591 15.83 -10.19 33.25
C PRO A 591 17.07 -10.79 33.99
N GLN A 592 18.27 -10.21 33.72
CA GLN A 592 19.34 -9.90 34.71
C GLN A 592 20.10 -11.07 35.44
N PRO A 593 21.23 -10.84 36.17
CA PRO A 593 22.27 -9.79 36.10
C PRO A 593 23.76 -10.24 36.26
N SER A 594 24.70 -9.30 36.03
CA SER A 594 25.94 -9.01 36.82
C SER A 594 27.35 -9.63 36.54
N ASN A 595 28.34 -8.70 36.49
CA ASN A 595 29.74 -8.73 37.01
C ASN A 595 30.89 -9.58 36.40
N LEU A 596 31.83 -8.90 35.70
CA LEU A 596 33.23 -8.53 36.12
C LEU A 596 34.18 -9.58 36.80
N PRO A 597 35.54 -9.45 36.78
CA PRO A 597 36.42 -8.38 36.23
C PRO A 597 37.77 -8.78 35.52
N LEU A 598 38.41 -7.79 34.86
CA LEU A 598 39.86 -7.42 34.80
C LEU A 598 41.03 -8.39 34.48
N GLU A 599 41.95 -7.88 33.61
CA GLU A 599 43.44 -7.96 33.65
C GLU A 599 44.18 -9.32 33.43
N ALA A 600 45.46 -9.38 33.00
CA ALA A 600 46.35 -8.48 32.23
C ALA A 600 47.66 -9.22 31.83
N ASN A 601 48.46 -8.61 30.94
CA ASN A 601 49.80 -9.04 30.45
C ASN A 601 49.81 -10.32 29.58
N GLY A 602 50.74 -10.50 28.64
CA GLY A 602 51.80 -9.57 28.17
C GLY A 602 52.82 -10.25 27.22
N SER A 603 53.90 -9.54 26.89
CA SER A 603 55.09 -10.01 26.16
C SER A 603 54.91 -10.56 24.72
N SER A 604 55.13 -9.66 23.76
CA SER A 604 55.89 -9.85 22.50
C SER A 604 57.41 -10.05 22.82
N PRO A 605 58.41 -10.04 21.88
CA PRO A 605 58.43 -9.71 20.44
C PRO A 605 59.31 -10.66 19.57
N GLU A 606 59.93 -10.12 18.50
CA GLU A 606 61.09 -10.58 17.70
C GLU A 606 60.83 -11.47 16.47
N ASP A 607 61.35 -11.15 15.26
CA ASP A 607 61.08 -9.93 14.43
C ASP A 607 61.08 -10.31 12.91
N ASP A 608 61.74 -9.80 11.84
CA ASP A 608 62.78 -8.80 11.46
C ASP A 608 62.49 -8.39 9.97
N GLU A 609 62.98 -7.33 9.28
CA GLU A 609 63.43 -5.93 9.53
C GLU A 609 63.48 -5.22 8.12
N GLY A 610 63.66 -3.89 8.00
CA GLY A 610 64.27 -3.27 6.80
C GLY A 610 63.65 -2.01 6.15
N ASP A 611 63.88 -0.83 6.76
CA ASP A 611 64.25 0.48 6.14
C ASP A 611 63.31 1.21 5.12
N ASP A 612 63.32 2.56 4.97
CA ASP A 612 64.25 3.59 5.49
C ASP A 612 63.63 5.02 5.61
N ASN A 613 64.26 5.90 6.41
CA ASN A 613 64.24 7.39 6.39
C ASN A 613 62.92 8.20 6.63
N ASP A 614 62.88 9.37 7.30
CA ASP A 614 63.85 10.05 8.19
C ASP A 614 63.14 11.13 9.09
N THR A 615 63.83 11.56 10.15
CA THR A 615 63.71 12.68 11.14
C THR A 615 62.85 13.93 10.84
N SER A 616 62.47 14.80 11.81
CA SER A 616 62.46 14.79 13.30
C SER A 616 61.58 15.95 13.84
N SER A 617 61.66 16.28 15.14
CA SER A 617 60.74 17.19 15.86
C SER A 617 61.41 18.37 16.60
N ASN A 618 60.56 19.33 17.01
CA ASN A 618 60.55 20.01 18.32
C ASN A 618 61.00 21.50 18.48
N MET A 619 60.27 22.19 19.38
CA MET A 619 60.58 23.38 20.21
C MET A 619 60.57 24.86 19.71
N THR A 620 59.72 25.64 20.42
CA THR A 620 59.89 27.02 20.99
C THR A 620 59.90 28.30 20.13
N GLY A 621 59.00 29.25 20.49
CA GLY A 621 59.43 30.63 20.84
C GLY A 621 58.63 31.87 20.36
N MET A 622 58.13 32.68 21.32
CA MET A 622 57.87 34.16 21.23
C MET A 622 56.73 34.70 20.31
N SER A 623 56.12 35.90 20.52
CA SER A 623 55.87 36.74 21.73
C SER A 623 54.93 37.94 21.42
N MET A 624 54.40 38.61 22.48
CA MET A 624 53.65 39.91 22.48
C MET A 624 52.21 39.89 21.90
N SER A 625 51.20 40.70 22.29
CA SER A 625 50.81 41.51 23.50
C SER A 625 49.36 42.04 23.24
N SER A 626 48.59 42.88 23.98
CA SER A 626 48.54 43.54 25.32
C SER A 626 47.21 44.34 25.42
N SER A 627 46.53 44.64 26.55
CA SER A 627 46.52 44.08 27.92
C SER A 627 45.51 44.80 28.86
N VAL A 628 44.50 44.08 29.42
CA VAL A 628 43.82 44.32 30.74
C VAL A 628 42.86 45.53 30.92
N ILE A 629 41.70 45.33 31.61
CA ILE A 629 41.18 46.11 32.79
C ILE A 629 39.69 45.78 33.14
N ALA A 630 39.40 45.71 34.45
CA ALA A 630 38.11 45.85 35.15
C ALA A 630 38.43 46.39 36.59
N PRO A 631 37.51 46.67 37.57
CA PRO A 631 36.04 46.50 37.63
C PRO A 631 35.30 47.71 38.33
N THR A 632 34.23 47.45 39.12
CA THR A 632 33.63 48.25 40.26
C THR A 632 32.55 49.35 40.07
N SER A 633 31.29 48.95 40.32
CA SER A 633 30.31 49.45 41.35
C SER A 633 29.87 50.92 41.57
N LEU A 634 28.54 51.04 41.83
CA LEU A 634 27.84 51.78 42.92
C LEU A 634 27.21 53.19 42.72
N SER A 635 26.03 53.33 43.35
CA SER A 635 25.25 54.54 43.73
C SER A 635 24.26 55.15 42.72
N ALA A 636 23.29 55.93 43.24
CA ALA A 636 22.01 56.24 42.58
C ALA A 636 21.45 57.64 42.94
N ARG A 637 20.55 58.16 42.09
CA ARG A 637 19.51 59.23 42.31
C ARG A 637 18.82 59.53 40.97
N THR A 638 17.56 59.94 40.78
CA THR A 638 16.26 60.00 41.50
C THR A 638 15.34 60.88 40.63
N GLU A 639 14.09 60.44 40.42
CA GLU A 639 12.85 61.27 40.31
C GLU A 639 12.32 61.88 39.00
N THR A 640 10.97 61.96 38.99
CA THR A 640 10.00 62.61 38.08
C THR A 640 9.88 62.18 36.60
N SER A 641 8.68 62.14 36.01
CA SER A 641 7.31 61.83 36.52
C SER A 641 6.36 61.52 35.35
N ASP A 642 5.17 61.02 35.69
CA ASP A 642 3.93 60.97 34.88
C ASP A 642 3.83 59.95 33.72
N SER A 643 2.64 59.41 33.39
CA SER A 643 1.51 59.03 34.27
C SER A 643 0.55 58.08 33.52
N MET A 644 0.07 57.03 34.21
CA MET A 644 -1.28 56.42 34.20
C MET A 644 -1.23 54.91 34.44
N SER A 645 -1.90 54.48 35.52
CA SER A 645 -2.22 53.10 35.89
C SER A 645 -3.74 52.89 35.69
N MET A 646 -4.37 51.70 35.73
CA MET A 646 -4.27 50.49 36.58
C MET A 646 -4.97 49.30 35.87
N PRO A 647 -5.02 48.05 36.41
CA PRO A 647 -4.01 47.31 37.19
C PRO A 647 -3.85 45.82 36.74
N MET A 648 -2.68 45.23 37.02
CA MET A 648 -2.52 43.80 37.36
C MET A 648 -2.70 43.64 38.89
N GLN A 649 -2.95 42.48 39.52
CA GLN A 649 -2.95 41.06 39.13
C GLN A 649 -3.73 40.26 40.20
N THR A 650 -4.11 39.02 39.91
CA THR A 650 -4.13 37.93 40.92
C THR A 650 -3.50 36.68 40.32
N SER A 651 -2.40 36.22 40.91
CA SER A 651 -1.67 35.01 40.50
C SER A 651 -2.37 33.73 40.95
N ILE A 652 -2.16 32.64 40.22
CA ILE A 652 -2.45 31.27 40.67
C ILE A 652 -1.13 30.48 40.65
N ASP A 653 -0.98 29.57 41.61
CA ASP A 653 0.29 28.97 42.02
C ASP A 653 0.63 27.71 41.22
N THR A 654 1.92 27.48 40.93
CA THR A 654 2.38 26.39 40.04
C THR A 654 2.88 25.19 40.83
N THR A 655 2.01 24.57 41.65
CA THR A 655 2.25 23.25 42.26
C THR A 655 0.98 22.41 42.30
N ALA A 656 0.95 21.30 41.55
CA ALA A 656 -0.14 20.32 41.59
C ALA A 656 0.44 18.89 41.55
N THR A 657 0.60 18.29 42.72
CA THR A 657 0.98 16.86 42.86
C THR A 657 -0.27 15.98 42.86
N SER A 658 -0.29 14.96 42.00
CA SER A 658 -1.14 13.76 42.06
C SER A 658 -2.59 13.95 42.60
N SER A 659 -3.57 14.14 41.71
CA SER A 659 -4.99 14.04 42.04
C SER A 659 -5.54 12.63 41.75
N ALA A 660 -6.48 12.18 42.59
CA ALA A 660 -7.15 10.88 42.47
C ALA A 660 -8.32 10.91 41.46
N PRO A 661 -8.90 9.75 41.07
CA PRO A 661 -10.01 9.69 40.11
C PRO A 661 -11.21 10.56 40.52
N ILE A 662 -11.80 11.25 39.55
CA ILE A 662 -12.97 12.11 39.75
C ILE A 662 -14.22 11.22 39.85
N SER A 663 -14.94 11.30 40.97
CA SER A 663 -16.24 10.64 41.15
C SER A 663 -17.35 11.38 40.40
N ALA A 664 -18.20 10.65 39.68
CA ALA A 664 -19.34 11.20 38.93
C ALA A 664 -20.32 12.01 39.81
N PRO A 665 -21.01 13.02 39.25
CA PRO A 665 -22.01 13.80 39.97
C PRO A 665 -23.21 12.93 40.39
N SER A 666 -23.80 13.23 41.54
CA SER A 666 -24.92 12.46 42.12
C SER A 666 -26.29 12.78 41.49
N ASP A 667 -26.32 13.39 40.31
CA ASP A 667 -27.52 13.78 39.57
C ASP A 667 -27.27 13.44 38.08
N PRO A 668 -28.00 12.47 37.49
CA PRO A 668 -27.79 12.05 36.10
C PRO A 668 -28.21 13.11 35.06
N GLY A 669 -28.79 14.24 35.47
CA GLY A 669 -29.04 15.40 34.60
C GLY A 669 -27.96 16.48 34.65
N ALA A 670 -26.91 16.33 35.47
CA ALA A 670 -25.87 17.35 35.66
C ALA A 670 -24.61 17.06 34.85
N ALA A 671 -24.21 18.00 33.98
CA ALA A 671 -22.96 17.92 33.22
C ALA A 671 -21.73 17.85 34.16
N PHE A 672 -20.74 17.05 33.77
CA PHE A 672 -19.47 16.94 34.50
C PHE A 672 -18.76 18.29 34.60
N PRO A 673 -18.14 18.63 35.75
CA PRO A 673 -17.38 19.86 35.89
C PRO A 673 -16.06 19.79 35.12
N VAL A 674 -15.94 20.62 34.07
CA VAL A 674 -14.70 20.81 33.30
C VAL A 674 -13.54 21.16 34.25
N PRO A 675 -12.43 20.38 34.27
CA PRO A 675 -11.30 20.67 35.16
C PRO A 675 -10.53 21.95 34.79
N SER A 676 -9.70 22.44 35.71
CA SER A 676 -8.90 23.65 35.51
C SER A 676 -7.81 23.46 34.45
N GLY A 677 -8.02 23.99 33.24
CA GLY A 677 -7.07 23.95 32.12
C GLY A 677 -7.71 23.74 30.75
N PHE A 678 -8.98 23.30 30.72
CA PHE A 678 -9.68 22.91 29.50
C PHE A 678 -10.68 23.97 29.02
N PHE A 679 -10.89 24.01 27.71
CA PHE A 679 -11.73 25.01 27.05
C PHE A 679 -12.82 24.35 26.20
N GLU A 680 -14.08 24.58 26.57
CA GLU A 680 -15.21 24.50 25.64
C GLU A 680 -15.20 25.80 24.80
N TYR A 681 -15.10 25.68 23.47
CA TYR A 681 -15.24 26.82 22.56
C TYR A 681 -16.69 26.91 22.05
N PRO A 682 -17.31 28.10 22.04
CA PRO A 682 -18.67 28.25 21.54
C PRO A 682 -18.74 28.00 20.02
N ASP A 683 -19.81 27.32 19.58
CA ASP A 683 -20.04 26.96 18.18
C ASP A 683 -19.84 28.15 17.22
N LEU A 684 -19.18 27.89 16.09
CA LEU A 684 -18.90 28.88 15.06
C LEU A 684 -20.18 29.21 14.28
N SER A 685 -20.60 30.47 14.35
CA SER A 685 -21.76 31.00 13.64
C SER A 685 -21.39 32.19 12.78
N THR A 686 -21.93 32.26 11.56
CA THR A 686 -21.80 33.44 10.67
C THR A 686 -22.52 34.69 11.20
N ALA A 687 -23.29 34.57 12.28
CA ALA A 687 -23.86 35.70 13.01
C ALA A 687 -22.98 36.18 14.19
N SER A 688 -21.94 35.42 14.56
CA SER A 688 -21.01 35.79 15.63
C SER A 688 -19.94 36.76 15.13
N THR A 689 -19.51 37.70 15.98
CA THR A 689 -18.28 38.46 15.74
C THR A 689 -17.09 37.49 15.76
N PRO A 690 -16.21 37.48 14.75
CA PRO A 690 -15.02 36.64 14.76
C PRO A 690 -14.09 37.00 15.93
N ILE A 691 -13.47 36.00 16.54
CA ILE A 691 -12.59 36.20 17.72
C ILE A 691 -11.24 36.77 17.28
N THR A 692 -10.76 36.41 16.09
CA THR A 692 -9.53 36.95 15.51
C THR A 692 -9.76 38.35 14.93
N PRO A 693 -8.97 39.38 15.30
CA PRO A 693 -9.05 40.69 14.68
C PRO A 693 -8.81 40.63 13.16
N GLY A 694 -9.85 40.92 12.37
CA GLY A 694 -9.79 40.97 10.91
C GLY A 694 -10.03 39.65 10.18
N SER A 695 -10.38 38.55 10.88
CA SER A 695 -10.88 37.34 10.23
C SER A 695 -12.33 37.49 9.74
N THR A 696 -12.81 36.47 9.04
CA THR A 696 -14.20 36.31 8.60
C THR A 696 -14.67 34.90 8.95
N ILE A 697 -15.92 34.74 9.40
CA ILE A 697 -16.53 33.42 9.56
C ILE A 697 -17.30 33.07 8.28
N THR A 698 -17.14 31.85 7.78
CA THR A 698 -17.79 31.37 6.54
C THR A 698 -18.20 29.91 6.68
N LYS A 699 -19.50 29.64 6.54
CA LYS A 699 -20.06 28.30 6.48
C LYS A 699 -20.14 27.82 5.03
N ILE A 700 -19.70 26.59 4.76
CA ILE A 700 -19.77 25.94 3.46
C ILE A 700 -20.52 24.62 3.61
N ASN A 701 -21.39 24.33 2.65
CA ASN A 701 -22.23 23.15 2.60
C ASN A 701 -21.72 22.19 1.51
N TYR A 702 -21.60 20.90 1.83
CA TYR A 702 -21.17 19.82 0.95
C TYR A 702 -22.29 18.76 0.85
N GLY A 703 -22.47 18.18 -0.33
CA GLY A 703 -23.59 17.29 -0.63
C GLY A 703 -24.77 18.00 -1.32
N PRO A 704 -26.04 17.56 -1.13
CA PRO A 704 -26.46 16.54 -0.18
C PRO A 704 -26.03 15.12 -0.57
N PHE A 705 -25.50 14.40 0.39
CA PHE A 705 -25.21 12.96 0.31
C PHE A 705 -26.49 12.19 0.64
N THR A 706 -26.61 10.96 0.13
CA THR A 706 -27.74 10.07 0.43
C THR A 706 -27.21 8.90 1.26
N CYS A 707 -27.91 8.53 2.32
CA CYS A 707 -27.59 7.40 3.18
C CYS A 707 -28.86 6.54 3.33
N SER A 708 -28.76 5.24 3.06
CA SER A 708 -29.90 4.32 3.02
C SER A 708 -30.50 4.11 4.41
N ALA A 709 -31.71 3.55 4.50
CA ALA A 709 -32.29 3.15 5.78
C ALA A 709 -31.40 2.14 6.55
N GLN A 710 -31.14 2.39 7.84
CA GLN A 710 -30.32 1.54 8.73
C GLN A 710 -28.88 1.27 8.22
N ASP A 711 -28.27 2.25 7.57
CA ASP A 711 -27.05 2.10 6.76
C ASP A 711 -25.98 3.17 7.05
N MET A 712 -24.79 2.99 6.51
CA MET A 712 -23.67 3.94 6.57
C MET A 712 -23.22 4.35 5.16
N ALA A 713 -23.19 5.66 4.89
CA ALA A 713 -22.69 6.22 3.63
C ALA A 713 -21.28 6.78 3.81
N GLN A 714 -20.30 6.15 3.16
CA GLN A 714 -18.90 6.58 3.13
C GLN A 714 -18.47 7.05 1.72
N SER A 715 -17.69 8.12 1.61
CA SER A 715 -17.08 8.56 0.35
C SER A 715 -16.01 9.65 0.52
N ILE A 716 -15.35 10.01 -0.58
CA ILE A 716 -14.40 11.15 -0.65
C ILE A 716 -14.91 12.22 -1.61
N VAL A 717 -15.01 13.46 -1.12
CA VAL A 717 -15.29 14.67 -1.91
C VAL A 717 -13.98 15.32 -2.32
N ALA A 718 -13.50 15.03 -3.53
CA ALA A 718 -12.34 15.71 -4.11
C ALA A 718 -12.66 17.18 -4.45
N ASN A 719 -11.64 18.04 -4.40
CA ASN A 719 -11.73 19.47 -4.74
C ASN A 719 -12.79 20.23 -3.94
N MET A 720 -12.70 20.15 -2.60
CA MET A 720 -13.53 20.92 -1.67
C MET A 720 -13.51 22.42 -2.03
N LYS A 721 -14.69 23.03 -2.06
CA LYS A 721 -14.80 24.49 -2.09
C LYS A 721 -14.25 25.06 -0.78
N LEU A 722 -13.13 25.78 -0.84
CA LEU A 722 -12.55 26.51 0.28
C LEU A 722 -13.19 27.90 0.46
N PRO A 723 -13.17 28.49 1.67
CA PRO A 723 -13.70 29.84 1.90
C PRO A 723 -12.79 30.95 1.37
N CYS A 724 -11.51 30.65 1.16
CA CYS A 724 -10.48 31.59 0.72
C CYS A 724 -9.29 30.85 0.08
N THR A 725 -8.41 31.63 -0.56
CA THR A 725 -7.05 31.23 -0.97
C THR A 725 -6.07 32.29 -0.47
N ASN A 726 -4.82 31.92 -0.24
CA ASN A 726 -3.81 32.76 0.43
C ASN A 726 -4.29 33.35 1.78
N CYS A 727 -4.66 32.47 2.69
CA CYS A 727 -5.24 32.77 4.00
C CYS A 727 -4.73 31.81 5.07
N TYR A 728 -5.14 32.05 6.32
CA TYR A 728 -5.00 31.13 7.44
C TYR A 728 -6.38 30.74 7.96
N PHE A 729 -6.66 29.46 8.20
CA PHE A 729 -7.79 29.03 9.02
C PHE A 729 -7.38 29.12 10.49
N THR A 730 -8.16 29.84 11.29
CA THR A 730 -7.87 30.10 12.71
C THR A 730 -8.80 29.32 13.65
N ALA A 731 -10.00 28.98 13.19
CA ALA A 731 -10.85 27.95 13.79
C ALA A 731 -11.70 27.22 12.72
N ILE A 732 -12.04 25.96 12.98
CA ILE A 732 -12.84 25.11 12.09
C ILE A 732 -13.84 24.30 12.95
N GLN A 733 -15.06 24.12 12.45
CA GLN A 733 -16.08 23.27 13.08
C GLN A 733 -16.89 22.52 12.02
N ALA A 734 -17.20 21.25 12.29
CA ALA A 734 -18.08 20.41 11.50
C ALA A 734 -19.54 20.47 11.97
N GLY A 735 -20.47 20.13 11.08
CA GLY A 735 -21.89 20.03 11.39
C GLY A 735 -22.64 19.20 10.34
N LEU A 736 -23.80 18.68 10.71
CA LEU A 736 -24.67 17.90 9.82
C LEU A 736 -26.07 18.52 9.80
N GLU A 737 -26.62 18.71 8.60
CA GLU A 737 -27.94 19.29 8.39
C GLU A 737 -28.76 18.50 7.37
N TYR A 738 -30.07 18.57 7.45
CA TYR A 738 -30.95 18.14 6.36
C TYR A 738 -30.96 19.20 5.24
N PRO A 739 -31.35 18.86 3.99
CA PRO A 739 -31.33 19.79 2.84
C PRO A 739 -32.23 21.03 2.95
N ASN A 740 -33.08 21.10 3.99
CA ASN A 740 -33.90 22.25 4.36
C ASN A 740 -33.18 23.25 5.29
N GLY A 741 -31.96 22.94 5.78
CA GLY A 741 -31.20 23.74 6.73
C GLY A 741 -31.54 23.51 8.21
N THR A 742 -32.27 22.44 8.58
CA THR A 742 -32.40 22.03 9.99
C THR A 742 -31.27 21.08 10.38
N VAL A 743 -30.69 21.26 11.57
CA VAL A 743 -29.66 20.36 12.13
C VAL A 743 -30.12 18.90 12.14
N ALA A 744 -29.23 18.00 11.77
CA ALA A 744 -29.40 16.55 11.82
C ALA A 744 -28.52 15.99 12.94
N ASN A 745 -29.10 15.20 13.84
CA ASN A 745 -28.45 14.73 15.07
C ASN A 745 -29.02 13.36 15.51
N ILE A 746 -28.56 12.81 16.63
CA ILE A 746 -28.93 11.47 17.07
C ILE A 746 -30.41 11.37 17.45
N ASP A 747 -31.00 12.43 18.03
CA ASP A 747 -32.46 12.50 18.29
C ASP A 747 -33.28 12.39 16.98
N SER A 748 -32.70 12.75 15.83
CA SER A 748 -33.27 12.56 14.48
C SER A 748 -32.67 11.39 13.71
N GLY A 749 -31.88 10.52 14.37
CA GLY A 749 -31.27 9.32 13.79
C GLY A 749 -30.10 9.59 12.83
N ALA A 750 -29.40 10.71 12.95
CA ALA A 750 -28.37 11.14 12.01
C ALA A 750 -27.01 11.39 12.67
N TRP A 751 -26.02 10.56 12.32
CA TRP A 751 -24.65 10.68 12.82
C TRP A 751 -23.75 11.33 11.76
N LEU A 752 -22.90 12.25 12.22
CA LEU A 752 -21.66 12.59 11.55
C LEU A 752 -20.62 11.65 12.16
N HIS A 753 -20.42 10.45 11.61
CA HIS A 753 -19.60 9.43 12.27
C HIS A 753 -18.14 9.87 12.25
N HIS A 754 -17.58 10.02 11.05
CA HIS A 754 -16.27 10.64 10.83
C HIS A 754 -16.30 11.62 9.66
N ILE A 755 -15.51 12.68 9.74
CA ILE A 755 -14.97 13.40 8.59
C ILE A 755 -13.49 13.69 8.79
N VAL A 756 -12.71 13.61 7.71
CA VAL A 756 -11.31 14.02 7.66
C VAL A 756 -11.08 14.87 6.42
N ALA A 757 -10.53 16.07 6.61
CA ALA A 757 -10.12 16.97 5.55
C ALA A 757 -8.60 16.91 5.37
N TYR A 758 -8.16 16.78 4.12
CA TYR A 758 -6.76 16.66 3.72
C TYR A 758 -6.43 17.74 2.69
N ASP A 759 -5.23 18.34 2.75
CA ASP A 759 -4.67 19.07 1.62
C ASP A 759 -4.06 18.09 0.61
N THR A 760 -4.61 18.08 -0.60
CA THR A 760 -4.13 17.30 -1.74
C THR A 760 -3.26 18.14 -2.70
N GLY A 761 -2.96 19.38 -2.33
CA GLY A 761 -2.01 20.25 -3.01
C GLY A 761 -0.56 19.73 -2.97
N LEU A 762 0.25 20.19 -3.93
CA LEU A 762 1.65 19.78 -4.07
C LEU A 762 2.59 20.61 -3.17
N GLY A 763 2.44 20.43 -1.85
CA GLY A 763 3.18 21.15 -0.82
C GLY A 763 3.73 20.25 0.28
N GLU A 764 2.85 19.73 1.13
CA GLU A 764 3.21 19.16 2.44
C GLU A 764 2.64 17.74 2.64
N ARG A 765 3.22 16.99 3.57
CA ARG A 765 2.79 15.64 3.97
C ARG A 765 2.24 15.66 5.39
N ASP A 766 1.49 14.64 5.77
CA ASP A 766 1.06 14.45 7.16
C ASP A 766 2.23 14.53 8.16
N THR A 767 2.07 15.27 9.26
CA THR A 767 3.18 15.56 10.18
C THR A 767 3.72 14.30 10.88
N VAL A 768 2.85 13.30 11.12
CA VAL A 768 3.19 12.06 11.84
C VAL A 768 3.47 10.94 10.85
N CYS A 769 2.53 10.70 9.93
CA CYS A 769 2.57 9.57 9.00
C CYS A 769 3.30 9.89 7.69
N GLY A 770 3.65 11.14 7.41
CA GLY A 770 4.36 11.55 6.18
C GLY A 770 5.75 10.93 5.98
N ALA A 771 6.30 10.29 7.02
CA ALA A 771 7.49 9.45 6.96
C ALA A 771 7.26 8.13 6.19
N THR A 772 6.06 7.51 6.27
CA THR A 772 5.71 6.35 5.41
C THR A 772 5.46 6.77 3.96
N GLY A 773 5.25 8.07 3.73
CA GLY A 773 5.25 8.69 2.41
C GLY A 773 3.95 8.53 1.61
N LEU A 774 2.87 8.09 2.24
CA LEU A 774 1.57 7.83 1.60
C LEU A 774 0.54 8.94 1.85
N GLU A 775 0.50 9.52 3.05
CA GLU A 775 -0.61 10.39 3.45
C GLU A 775 -0.48 11.86 2.99
N PRO A 776 -1.52 12.43 2.35
CA PRO A 776 -1.65 13.88 2.18
C PRO A 776 -1.81 14.55 3.56
N LEU A 777 -1.40 15.83 3.69
CA LEU A 777 -1.48 16.53 4.97
C LEU A 777 -2.92 16.59 5.47
N ARG A 778 -3.25 15.83 6.53
CA ARG A 778 -4.51 15.99 7.27
C ARG A 778 -4.50 17.38 7.90
N VAL A 779 -5.55 18.16 7.66
CA VAL A 779 -5.67 19.55 8.15
C VAL A 779 -6.78 19.73 9.20
N PHE A 780 -7.77 18.84 9.24
CA PHE A 780 -8.88 18.89 10.20
C PHE A 780 -9.63 17.56 10.21
N ALA A 781 -10.17 17.15 11.36
CA ALA A 781 -11.17 16.10 11.45
C ALA A 781 -12.24 16.42 12.49
N SER A 782 -13.35 15.69 12.45
CA SER A 782 -14.37 15.67 13.50
C SER A 782 -15.26 14.44 13.31
N GLY A 783 -15.68 13.84 14.41
CA GLY A 783 -16.80 12.92 14.42
C GLY A 783 -18.05 13.57 15.01
N ASN A 784 -18.85 12.78 15.72
CA ASN A 784 -20.17 13.20 16.16
C ASN A 784 -20.13 14.27 17.28
N GLU A 785 -18.98 14.43 17.95
CA GLU A 785 -18.73 15.46 18.96
C GLU A 785 -18.83 16.89 18.38
N ARG A 786 -18.50 17.08 17.10
CA ARG A 786 -18.65 18.37 16.39
C ARG A 786 -18.07 19.57 17.15
N ALA A 787 -16.97 19.36 17.87
CA ALA A 787 -16.33 20.39 18.67
C ALA A 787 -15.63 21.44 17.78
N VAL A 788 -15.39 22.64 18.32
CA VAL A 788 -14.67 23.70 17.60
C VAL A 788 -13.17 23.54 17.80
N VAL A 789 -12.45 23.18 16.75
CA VAL A 789 -10.99 23.27 16.72
C VAL A 789 -10.60 24.74 16.55
N ARG A 790 -9.90 25.32 17.54
CA ARG A 790 -9.35 26.68 17.45
C ARG A 790 -7.85 26.68 17.67
N ILE A 791 -7.12 27.12 16.65
CA ILE A 791 -5.66 27.06 16.58
C ILE A 791 -5.02 28.32 17.18
N ASN A 792 -5.68 29.48 17.05
CA ASN A 792 -5.17 30.74 17.60
C ASN A 792 -5.69 31.03 19.01
N GLY A 793 -5.05 30.41 20.01
CA GLY A 793 -5.20 30.78 21.41
C GLY A 793 -4.53 32.12 21.73
N ASN A 794 -3.30 32.07 22.25
CA ASN A 794 -2.51 33.25 22.61
C ASN A 794 -1.47 33.65 21.55
N TYR A 795 -1.40 32.92 20.43
CA TYR A 795 -0.35 33.07 19.41
C TYR A 795 -0.94 33.23 18.01
N ALA A 796 -0.20 33.95 17.14
CA ALA A 796 -0.58 34.23 15.76
C ALA A 796 -0.23 33.06 14.83
N TYR A 797 -1.07 32.02 14.85
CA TYR A 797 -0.92 30.80 14.04
C TYR A 797 -2.26 30.35 13.44
N GLY A 798 -2.20 29.56 12.36
CA GLY A 798 -3.36 28.88 11.77
C GLY A 798 -2.93 27.91 10.68
N ILE A 799 -3.84 27.02 10.25
CA ILE A 799 -3.60 26.19 9.05
C ILE A 799 -3.42 27.13 7.87
N LYS A 800 -2.29 27.01 7.17
CA LYS A 800 -2.00 27.81 5.99
C LYS A 800 -2.75 27.25 4.80
N VAL A 801 -3.34 28.13 3.99
CA VAL A 801 -3.83 27.83 2.63
C VAL A 801 -3.24 28.87 1.69
N ASP A 802 -2.61 28.44 0.62
CA ASP A 802 -1.96 29.26 -0.41
C ASP A 802 -2.83 29.40 -1.67
N THR A 803 -2.22 29.68 -2.82
CA THR A 803 -2.91 29.91 -4.09
C THR A 803 -2.64 28.76 -5.05
N GLY A 804 -3.56 27.79 -5.08
CA GLY A 804 -3.47 26.60 -5.93
C GLY A 804 -3.76 25.30 -5.18
N ASP A 805 -3.73 25.33 -3.85
CA ASP A 805 -4.03 24.23 -2.95
C ASP A 805 -5.47 23.72 -3.17
N THR A 806 -5.64 22.41 -3.03
CA THR A 806 -6.92 21.72 -3.23
C THR A 806 -7.12 20.78 -2.06
N MET A 807 -8.26 20.85 -1.38
CA MET A 807 -8.55 19.91 -0.29
C MET A 807 -9.52 18.81 -0.73
N ALA A 808 -9.49 17.68 -0.04
CA ALA A 808 -10.46 16.60 -0.14
C ALA A 808 -11.07 16.30 1.23
N LEU A 809 -12.34 15.86 1.23
CA LEU A 809 -13.07 15.48 2.44
C LEU A 809 -13.44 13.99 2.37
N LEU A 810 -12.84 13.16 3.21
CA LEU A 810 -13.43 11.86 3.56
C LEU A 810 -14.61 12.10 4.50
N TYR A 811 -15.70 11.35 4.31
CA TYR A 811 -16.82 11.34 5.23
C TYR A 811 -17.42 9.95 5.42
N GLU A 812 -17.99 9.74 6.60
CA GLU A 812 -18.83 8.61 7.01
C GLU A 812 -20.08 9.14 7.74
N LEU A 813 -21.26 8.71 7.30
CA LEU A 813 -22.56 9.18 7.79
C LEU A 813 -23.51 8.01 8.06
N MET A 814 -23.99 7.85 9.29
CA MET A 814 -24.95 6.79 9.65
C MET A 814 -26.38 7.32 9.68
N ASN A 815 -27.33 6.51 9.19
CA ASN A 815 -28.76 6.79 9.21
C ASN A 815 -29.51 5.72 10.03
N MET A 816 -29.85 6.06 11.28
CA MET A 816 -30.62 5.22 12.20
C MET A 816 -32.13 5.21 11.91
N SER A 817 -32.62 5.84 10.84
CA SER A 817 -34.04 5.83 10.49
C SER A 817 -34.42 4.70 9.51
N ASP A 818 -35.70 4.36 9.44
CA ASP A 818 -36.25 3.28 8.60
C ASP A 818 -36.44 3.69 7.12
N GLN A 819 -36.00 4.90 6.75
CA GLN A 819 -36.16 5.49 5.43
C GLN A 819 -34.82 6.07 4.94
N ASP A 820 -34.59 6.08 3.62
CA ASP A 820 -33.41 6.72 3.04
C ASP A 820 -33.37 8.21 3.36
N GLN A 821 -32.28 8.67 3.99
CA GLN A 821 -32.10 10.07 4.34
C GLN A 821 -31.14 10.78 3.39
N LYS A 822 -31.21 12.11 3.41
CA LYS A 822 -30.22 12.98 2.78
C LYS A 822 -29.66 13.95 3.79
N TYR A 823 -28.35 14.09 3.80
CA TYR A 823 -27.64 14.97 4.71
C TYR A 823 -26.69 15.89 3.94
N VAL A 824 -26.47 17.07 4.50
CA VAL A 824 -25.54 18.08 4.05
C VAL A 824 -24.49 18.20 5.14
N ILE A 825 -23.25 17.84 4.84
CA ILE A 825 -22.12 18.13 5.74
C ILE A 825 -21.83 19.62 5.61
N THR A 826 -21.69 20.29 6.74
CA THR A 826 -21.35 21.71 6.77
C THR A 826 -20.06 21.91 7.52
N ILE A 827 -19.15 22.72 6.98
CA ILE A 827 -17.94 23.12 7.68
C ILE A 827 -17.96 24.65 7.80
N THR A 828 -17.83 25.14 9.04
CA THR A 828 -17.72 26.56 9.34
C THR A 828 -16.27 26.88 9.65
N TYR A 829 -15.69 27.79 8.89
CA TYR A 829 -14.31 28.25 9.03
C TYR A 829 -14.29 29.68 9.57
N GLU A 830 -13.48 29.95 10.59
CA GLU A 830 -12.97 31.29 10.85
C GLU A 830 -11.61 31.42 10.14
N TRP A 831 -11.46 32.42 9.27
CA TRP A 831 -10.28 32.56 8.41
C TRP A 831 -9.80 34.00 8.24
N LEU A 832 -8.48 34.17 8.11
CA LEU A 832 -7.79 35.46 8.05
C LEU A 832 -7.03 35.59 6.72
N PRO A 833 -7.22 36.64 5.90
CA PRO A 833 -6.44 36.84 4.68
C PRO A 833 -4.96 37.07 5.03
N ALA A 834 -4.03 36.27 4.50
CA ALA A 834 -2.61 36.35 4.83
C ALA A 834 -1.97 37.66 4.32
N THR A 835 -2.58 38.30 3.31
CA THR A 835 -2.19 39.61 2.79
C THR A 835 -2.58 40.78 3.71
N SER A 836 -3.48 40.58 4.69
CA SER A 836 -3.90 41.63 5.62
C SER A 836 -2.79 42.01 6.60
N SER A 837 -2.84 43.22 7.18
CA SER A 837 -1.82 43.67 8.14
C SER A 837 -1.77 42.85 9.44
N VAL A 838 -2.81 42.06 9.74
CA VAL A 838 -2.81 41.07 10.83
C VAL A 838 -2.35 39.71 10.32
N GLY A 839 -2.80 39.28 9.13
CA GLY A 839 -2.37 38.01 8.51
C GLY A 839 -0.87 37.95 8.22
N GLN A 840 -0.23 39.10 7.96
CA GLN A 840 1.23 39.20 7.82
C GLN A 840 2.01 38.91 9.12
N THR A 841 1.35 38.85 10.28
CA THR A 841 1.97 38.41 11.55
C THR A 841 1.67 36.95 11.90
N TYR A 842 0.91 36.24 11.06
CA TYR A 842 0.54 34.84 11.30
C TYR A 842 1.56 33.88 10.67
N LYS A 843 1.74 32.73 11.32
CA LYS A 843 2.53 31.58 10.89
C LYS A 843 1.64 30.37 10.57
N ALA A 844 2.18 29.45 9.77
CA ALA A 844 1.56 28.14 9.52
C ALA A 844 1.61 27.27 10.80
N ALA A 845 0.58 26.46 10.99
CA ALA A 845 0.52 25.41 12.00
C ALA A 845 -0.03 24.13 11.36
N ASN A 846 0.62 23.02 11.65
CA ASN A 846 0.34 21.73 11.03
C ASN A 846 -0.21 20.76 12.08
N MET A 847 -1.09 19.86 11.66
CA MET A 847 -1.65 18.84 12.55
C MET A 847 -0.72 17.63 12.62
N ALA A 848 -0.32 17.27 13.83
CA ALA A 848 0.15 15.94 14.18
C ALA A 848 -1.06 15.08 14.58
N TRP A 849 -1.31 14.04 13.80
CA TRP A 849 -2.34 13.04 14.07
C TRP A 849 -1.74 11.93 14.92
N LEU A 850 -2.22 11.78 16.15
CA LEU A 850 -1.82 10.67 17.03
C LEU A 850 -3.03 9.74 17.16
N ASP A 851 -2.86 8.46 16.86
CA ASP A 851 -3.92 7.45 16.94
C ASP A 851 -3.42 6.16 17.59
N VAL A 852 -4.32 5.38 18.18
CA VAL A 852 -3.98 4.17 18.95
C VAL A 852 -3.40 3.02 18.11
N THR A 853 -3.58 3.02 16.78
CA THR A 853 -2.99 2.02 15.88
C THR A 853 -1.59 2.43 15.40
N GLY A 854 -1.35 3.74 15.28
CA GLY A 854 -0.12 4.34 14.75
C GLY A 854 -0.08 4.34 13.23
N CYS A 855 -0.81 5.26 12.60
CA CYS A 855 -0.88 5.41 11.13
C CYS A 855 -1.61 4.26 10.41
N GLY A 856 -2.69 3.74 10.99
CA GLY A 856 -3.63 2.81 10.35
C GLY A 856 -5.02 3.42 10.11
N ASP A 857 -6.01 2.55 10.00
CA ASP A 857 -7.46 2.87 10.04
C ASP A 857 -7.91 3.56 11.33
N SER A 858 -7.11 3.45 12.41
CA SER A 858 -7.36 3.99 13.76
C SER A 858 -8.44 3.24 14.57
N GLU A 859 -8.96 2.11 14.07
CA GLU A 859 -9.99 1.30 14.73
C GLU A 859 -9.39 0.14 15.54
N VAL A 860 -9.99 -0.19 16.68
CA VAL A 860 -9.65 -1.40 17.46
C VAL A 860 -10.92 -2.05 18.03
N THR A 861 -10.88 -3.37 18.25
CA THR A 861 -12.03 -4.10 18.77
C THR A 861 -12.41 -3.68 20.19
N ALA A 862 -13.68 -3.31 20.35
CA ALA A 862 -14.22 -2.84 21.62
C ALA A 862 -14.24 -3.92 22.71
N GLN A 863 -14.11 -3.46 23.96
CA GLN A 863 -14.12 -4.32 25.14
C GLN A 863 -15.17 -3.80 26.14
N GLU A 864 -15.75 -4.70 26.94
CA GLU A 864 -16.56 -4.30 28.10
C GLU A 864 -15.67 -4.04 29.32
N GLY A 865 -16.02 -3.03 30.13
CA GLY A 865 -15.39 -2.75 31.41
C GLY A 865 -14.72 -1.38 31.47
N VAL A 866 -13.52 -1.33 32.04
CA VAL A 866 -12.69 -0.11 32.13
C VAL A 866 -11.29 -0.44 31.65
N TYR A 867 -10.79 0.29 30.67
CA TYR A 867 -9.51 0.01 30.00
C TYR A 867 -8.93 1.28 29.35
N THR A 868 -7.67 1.17 28.94
CA THR A 868 -6.92 2.21 28.26
C THR A 868 -6.37 1.65 26.95
N LEU A 869 -6.41 2.45 25.89
CA LEU A 869 -5.75 2.20 24.62
C LEU A 869 -4.62 3.20 24.46
N SER A 870 -3.36 2.75 24.35
CA SER A 870 -2.19 3.63 24.27
C SER A 870 -1.57 3.57 22.87
N SER A 871 -1.27 4.72 22.25
CA SER A 871 -0.65 4.75 20.93
C SER A 871 0.84 4.33 20.95
N PRO A 872 1.39 3.94 19.79
CA PRO A 872 2.82 4.05 19.54
C PRO A 872 3.36 5.47 19.81
N GLY A 873 4.62 5.57 20.22
CA GLY A 873 5.30 6.85 20.42
C GLY A 873 5.82 7.43 19.10
N TRP A 874 5.28 8.58 18.67
CA TRP A 874 5.83 9.35 17.57
C TRP A 874 6.98 10.24 18.06
N ARG A 875 8.15 10.12 17.43
CA ARG A 875 9.27 11.05 17.68
C ARG A 875 9.12 12.26 16.78
N SER A 876 8.93 13.43 17.40
CA SER A 876 8.66 14.66 16.68
C SER A 876 9.75 14.97 15.66
N THR A 877 9.33 15.18 14.42
CA THR A 877 10.19 15.64 13.32
C THR A 877 10.33 17.16 13.29
N VAL A 878 9.58 17.88 14.14
CA VAL A 878 9.50 19.34 14.22
C VAL A 878 9.72 19.87 15.63
N SER A 879 10.24 21.09 15.74
CA SER A 879 10.13 21.90 16.97
C SER A 879 9.01 22.91 16.81
N GLY A 880 8.24 23.16 17.87
CA GLY A 880 7.15 24.14 17.83
C GLY A 880 6.35 24.25 19.14
N LYS A 881 5.37 25.16 19.13
CA LYS A 881 4.39 25.34 20.20
C LYS A 881 3.22 24.39 20.02
N LEU A 882 2.74 23.78 21.10
CA LEU A 882 1.52 22.97 21.11
C LEU A 882 0.32 23.92 21.26
N LEU A 883 -0.33 24.22 20.13
CA LEU A 883 -1.30 25.32 20.01
C LEU A 883 -2.70 24.90 20.45
N SER A 884 -3.17 23.76 19.94
CA SER A 884 -4.49 23.20 20.24
C SER A 884 -4.44 21.68 20.18
N ALA A 885 -5.23 21.00 21.01
CA ALA A 885 -5.47 19.57 20.87
C ALA A 885 -6.93 19.23 21.18
N LEU A 886 -7.46 18.28 20.40
CA LEU A 886 -8.80 17.74 20.50
C LEU A 886 -8.72 16.20 20.36
N GLY A 887 -9.42 15.47 21.21
CA GLY A 887 -9.50 14.01 21.18
C GLY A 887 -10.82 13.53 20.59
N HIS A 888 -10.78 12.42 19.86
CA HIS A 888 -11.94 11.73 19.32
C HIS A 888 -11.90 10.24 19.69
N VAL A 889 -13.06 9.71 20.09
CA VAL A 889 -13.36 8.34 20.53
C VAL A 889 -14.85 8.07 20.26
N HIS A 890 -15.26 6.80 20.22
CA HIS A 890 -16.68 6.41 20.17
C HIS A 890 -17.31 6.41 21.58
N ASP A 891 -18.63 6.25 21.65
CA ASP A 891 -19.37 6.12 22.92
C ASP A 891 -18.83 4.94 23.77
N GLY A 892 -18.75 5.16 25.08
CA GLY A 892 -17.95 4.36 26.01
C GLY A 892 -16.59 5.00 26.33
N GLY A 893 -16.06 5.85 25.44
CA GLY A 893 -14.85 6.65 25.67
C GLY A 893 -15.09 7.83 26.62
N VAL A 894 -14.09 8.17 27.43
CA VAL A 894 -14.18 9.20 28.48
C VAL A 894 -13.27 10.39 28.19
N ASP A 895 -12.02 10.15 27.81
CA ASP A 895 -11.05 11.17 27.43
C ASP A 895 -9.93 10.61 26.55
N VAL A 896 -9.19 11.50 25.88
CA VAL A 896 -7.90 11.20 25.26
C VAL A 896 -6.83 12.08 25.89
N THR A 897 -5.88 11.47 26.60
CA THR A 897 -4.73 12.12 27.22
C THR A 897 -3.54 12.15 26.26
N VAL A 898 -2.95 13.32 26.00
CA VAL A 898 -1.73 13.50 25.19
C VAL A 898 -0.53 13.63 26.12
N TYR A 899 0.53 12.89 25.83
CA TYR A 899 1.80 12.90 26.55
C TYR A 899 2.95 13.47 25.71
N VAL A 900 3.93 14.09 26.37
CA VAL A 900 5.24 14.47 25.81
C VAL A 900 6.35 13.93 26.72
N ASN A 901 7.25 13.11 26.18
CA ASN A 901 8.30 12.41 26.90
C ASN A 901 7.79 11.69 28.17
N GLY A 902 6.61 11.06 28.08
CA GLY A 902 5.94 10.36 29.19
C GLY A 902 5.26 11.26 30.23
N ASN A 903 5.18 12.57 30.03
CA ASN A 903 4.46 13.51 30.91
C ASN A 903 3.12 13.89 30.27
N PRO A 904 1.97 13.78 30.95
CA PRO A 904 0.69 14.20 30.39
C PRO A 904 0.64 15.73 30.28
N VAL A 905 0.31 16.24 29.10
CA VAL A 905 0.26 17.68 28.78
C VAL A 905 -1.13 18.18 28.36
N CYS A 906 -2.03 17.28 27.96
CA CYS A 906 -3.41 17.57 27.59
C CYS A 906 -4.32 16.37 27.93
N VAL A 907 -5.58 16.63 28.26
CA VAL A 907 -6.63 15.62 28.47
C VAL A 907 -7.90 16.11 27.79
N SER A 908 -8.24 15.56 26.63
CA SER A 908 -9.45 15.96 25.90
C SER A 908 -10.63 15.09 26.32
N GLN A 909 -11.37 15.58 27.33
CA GLN A 909 -12.54 14.92 27.92
C GLN A 909 -13.76 15.00 26.99
N GLN A 910 -14.47 13.88 26.83
CA GLN A 910 -15.70 13.78 26.03
C GLN A 910 -16.93 14.19 26.84
N LEU A 911 -17.88 14.85 26.16
CA LEU A 911 -19.04 15.47 26.81
C LEU A 911 -20.36 14.94 26.20
N TYR A 912 -20.97 14.02 26.93
CA TYR A 912 -22.21 13.34 26.55
C TYR A 912 -23.45 14.20 26.83
N GLY A 913 -24.39 14.28 25.88
CA GLY A 913 -25.66 15.03 26.04
C GLY A 913 -25.50 16.53 26.35
N ARG A 914 -24.32 17.10 26.07
CA ARG A 914 -23.92 18.50 26.30
C ARG A 914 -24.65 19.46 25.35
N LYS A 915 -24.85 19.05 24.10
CA LYS A 915 -25.64 19.77 23.09
C LYS A 915 -27.04 19.14 22.92
N PRO A 916 -28.11 19.93 22.68
CA PRO A 916 -29.43 19.36 22.39
C PRO A 916 -29.43 18.52 21.10
N GLY A 917 -30.12 17.38 21.10
CA GLY A 917 -30.14 16.46 19.94
C GLY A 917 -29.36 15.15 20.11
N TYR A 918 -28.90 14.85 21.32
CA TYR A 918 -27.94 13.77 21.63
C TYR A 918 -28.41 12.88 22.80
N ASN A 919 -29.72 12.82 23.04
CA ASN A 919 -30.35 12.10 24.14
C ASN A 919 -31.38 11.12 23.54
N SER A 920 -30.89 10.03 22.93
CA SER A 920 -31.72 9.15 22.10
C SER A 920 -32.89 8.56 22.91
N THR A 921 -34.10 8.89 22.49
CA THR A 921 -35.37 8.40 23.04
C THR A 921 -36.13 7.49 22.07
N MET A 922 -35.45 7.03 21.01
CA MET A 922 -35.96 5.96 20.15
C MET A 922 -35.88 4.63 20.91
N ASP A 923 -37.04 4.12 21.32
CA ASP A 923 -37.18 2.74 21.81
C ASP A 923 -36.68 1.78 20.72
N MET A 924 -35.54 1.12 20.97
CA MET A 924 -35.21 -0.11 20.24
C MET A 924 -36.19 -1.19 20.69
N ASP A 925 -37.16 -1.53 19.83
CA ASP A 925 -38.25 -2.44 20.16
C ASP A 925 -37.73 -3.80 20.68
N SER A 926 -37.91 -4.00 21.99
CA SER A 926 -37.46 -5.18 22.72
C SER A 926 -38.22 -6.46 22.35
N SER A 927 -39.19 -6.39 21.42
CA SER A 927 -39.89 -7.56 20.87
C SER A 927 -38.99 -8.56 20.12
N THR A 928 -37.78 -8.15 19.70
CA THR A 928 -36.88 -8.97 18.87
C THR A 928 -35.75 -9.68 19.64
N MET A 929 -35.37 -9.23 20.84
CA MET A 929 -34.25 -9.81 21.59
C MET A 929 -34.68 -10.93 22.54
N SER A 930 -34.53 -12.19 22.12
CA SER A 930 -34.81 -13.33 22.99
C SER A 930 -33.64 -13.70 23.92
N ALA A 931 -33.83 -13.45 25.22
CA ALA A 931 -33.26 -14.21 26.33
C ALA A 931 -31.75 -14.09 26.68
N SER A 932 -31.29 -12.87 27.01
CA SER A 932 -30.22 -12.68 27.99
C SER A 932 -30.47 -11.42 28.84
N GLY A 933 -30.97 -11.58 30.06
CA GLY A 933 -31.41 -10.46 30.90
C GLY A 933 -30.32 -9.90 31.81
N SER A 934 -29.94 -8.64 31.59
CA SER A 934 -29.21 -7.77 32.52
C SER A 934 -29.88 -6.39 32.58
N ALA A 935 -29.74 -5.67 33.71
CA ALA A 935 -30.63 -4.55 34.04
C ALA A 935 -30.12 -3.19 33.51
N LEU A 936 -30.21 -2.97 32.18
CA LEU A 936 -29.97 -1.67 31.52
C LEU A 936 -31.19 -1.12 30.76
N ASP A 937 -32.35 -1.77 30.89
CA ASP A 937 -33.61 -1.38 30.27
C ASP A 937 -34.28 -0.23 31.06
N SER A 938 -34.13 1.02 30.60
CA SER A 938 -34.90 2.26 30.90
C SER A 938 -34.11 3.56 30.97
N MET A 939 -32.77 3.55 30.81
CA MET A 939 -31.99 4.79 30.75
C MET A 939 -31.96 5.37 29.33
N ALA A 940 -32.34 6.64 29.18
CA ALA A 940 -32.14 7.38 27.94
C ALA A 940 -30.63 7.49 27.68
N ARG A 941 -30.15 6.96 26.55
CA ARG A 941 -28.72 7.02 26.22
C ARG A 941 -28.39 8.45 25.79
N THR A 942 -27.52 9.10 26.57
CA THR A 942 -26.82 10.31 26.12
C THR A 942 -25.60 9.87 25.33
N HIS A 943 -25.31 10.58 24.24
CA HIS A 943 -24.22 10.27 23.31
C HIS A 943 -23.17 11.39 23.29
N ILE A 944 -21.93 11.10 22.86
CA ILE A 944 -20.89 12.13 22.71
C ILE A 944 -21.39 13.27 21.81
N SER A 945 -21.26 14.51 22.28
CA SER A 945 -21.90 15.69 21.70
C SER A 945 -21.08 16.98 21.75
N ASP A 946 -19.96 16.95 22.46
CA ASP A 946 -18.89 17.95 22.45
C ASP A 946 -17.63 17.32 23.04
N ALA A 947 -16.48 17.96 22.87
CA ALA A 947 -15.21 17.50 23.46
C ALA A 947 -14.39 18.69 23.98
N GLY A 948 -13.85 18.54 25.20
CA GLY A 948 -13.03 19.57 25.85
C GLY A 948 -11.69 19.74 25.15
N SER A 949 -11.38 20.95 24.68
CA SER A 949 -10.14 21.23 23.96
C SER A 949 -9.03 21.73 24.89
N CYS A 950 -7.79 21.41 24.53
CA CYS A 950 -6.59 21.98 25.13
C CYS A 950 -6.08 23.14 24.26
N ALA A 951 -5.49 24.16 24.87
CA ALA A 951 -4.95 25.31 24.13
C ALA A 951 -3.67 25.88 24.77
N ASN A 952 -2.63 26.11 23.96
CA ASN A 952 -1.33 26.67 24.37
C ASN A 952 -0.60 25.83 25.45
N PHE A 953 -0.74 24.50 25.39
CA PHE A 953 -0.49 23.59 26.51
C PHE A 953 0.95 23.07 26.63
N GLY A 954 1.86 23.49 25.75
CA GLY A 954 3.28 23.15 25.84
C GLY A 954 4.11 23.58 24.64
N GLU A 955 5.33 23.06 24.58
CA GLU A 955 6.25 23.12 23.44
C GLU A 955 6.82 21.71 23.19
N VAL A 956 7.25 21.45 21.96
CA VAL A 956 7.85 20.19 21.52
C VAL A 956 9.12 20.49 20.72
N ASN A 957 10.11 19.61 20.79
CA ASN A 957 11.37 19.70 20.05
C ASN A 957 11.55 18.49 19.13
N VAL A 958 12.36 18.65 18.08
CA VAL A 958 12.80 17.51 17.26
C VAL A 958 13.44 16.44 18.16
N GLY A 959 12.89 15.21 18.10
CA GLY A 959 13.33 14.06 18.90
C GLY A 959 12.54 13.80 20.19
N ASP A 960 11.74 14.77 20.67
CA ASP A 960 10.78 14.54 21.77
C ASP A 960 9.71 13.52 21.33
N GLU A 961 9.25 12.70 22.26
CA GLU A 961 8.30 11.61 22.00
C GLU A 961 6.88 12.00 22.41
N LEU A 962 5.93 11.93 21.48
CA LEU A 962 4.50 12.15 21.72
C LEU A 962 3.74 10.85 21.60
N MET A 963 2.78 10.65 22.48
CA MET A 963 1.84 9.52 22.44
C MET A 963 0.50 9.95 23.03
N ILE A 964 -0.54 9.16 22.81
CA ILE A 964 -1.84 9.33 23.44
C ILE A 964 -2.26 8.09 24.23
N GLU A 965 -3.16 8.30 25.19
CA GLU A 965 -3.95 7.26 25.83
C GLU A 965 -5.42 7.63 25.77
N ALA A 966 -6.24 6.78 25.15
CA ALA A 966 -7.70 6.90 25.13
C ALA A 966 -8.29 6.02 26.24
N HIS A 967 -9.07 6.63 27.14
CA HIS A 967 -9.66 5.99 28.30
C HIS A 967 -11.12 5.59 28.03
N TYR A 968 -11.46 4.33 28.28
CA TYR A 968 -12.80 3.77 28.09
C TYR A 968 -13.38 3.27 29.42
N ASN A 969 -14.66 3.54 29.65
CA ASN A 969 -15.41 3.10 30.83
C ASN A 969 -16.85 2.77 30.45
N THR A 970 -17.07 1.55 29.96
CA THR A 970 -18.37 1.12 29.43
C THR A 970 -19.43 0.90 30.52
N ASN A 971 -19.03 1.00 31.80
CA ASN A 971 -19.94 1.00 32.95
C ASN A 971 -20.55 2.38 33.22
N LEU A 972 -20.00 3.45 32.63
CA LEU A 972 -20.46 4.83 32.77
C LEU A 972 -21.25 5.29 31.53
N HIS A 973 -20.76 4.95 30.35
CA HIS A 973 -21.40 5.18 29.06
C HIS A 973 -21.40 3.86 28.27
N PRO A 974 -22.54 3.34 27.78
CA PRO A 974 -22.55 2.08 27.04
C PRO A 974 -21.82 2.24 25.69
N LEU A 975 -21.31 1.13 25.14
CA LEU A 975 -20.82 1.09 23.77
C LEU A 975 -21.97 1.26 22.77
N ASP A 976 -21.67 1.82 21.60
CA ASP A 976 -22.53 1.73 20.43
C ASP A 976 -22.59 0.31 19.87
N MET A 977 -23.72 -0.03 19.27
CA MET A 977 -24.01 -1.35 18.70
C MET A 977 -24.10 -1.26 17.18
N GLY A 978 -23.53 -2.24 16.48
CA GLY A 978 -23.50 -2.29 15.02
C GLY A 978 -24.88 -2.34 14.38
N MET A 979 -24.96 -1.89 13.12
CA MET A 979 -26.16 -1.96 12.28
C MET A 979 -26.09 -3.11 11.25
N GLY A 980 -27.20 -3.36 10.56
CA GLY A 980 -27.24 -4.28 9.41
C GLY A 980 -26.74 -5.69 9.74
N ALA A 981 -25.63 -6.09 9.11
CA ALA A 981 -25.01 -7.41 9.32
C ALA A 981 -24.33 -7.57 10.69
N GLN A 982 -23.97 -6.47 11.36
CA GLN A 982 -23.32 -6.45 12.68
C GLN A 982 -24.31 -6.24 13.84
N ALA A 983 -25.62 -6.29 13.55
CA ALA A 983 -26.69 -6.02 14.51
C ALA A 983 -26.55 -6.85 15.81
N GLY A 984 -26.29 -6.15 16.93
CA GLY A 984 -26.17 -6.75 18.25
C GLY A 984 -24.75 -7.19 18.66
N GLN A 985 -23.71 -6.85 17.89
CA GLN A 985 -22.34 -6.73 18.40
C GLN A 985 -22.02 -5.25 18.72
N PRO A 986 -21.08 -4.95 19.63
CA PRO A 986 -20.52 -3.61 19.73
C PRO A 986 -19.85 -3.19 18.41
N MET A 987 -19.84 -1.90 18.11
CA MET A 987 -18.98 -1.35 17.05
C MET A 987 -17.52 -1.40 17.49
N ASP A 988 -16.59 -1.47 16.53
CA ASP A 988 -15.17 -1.18 16.81
C ASP A 988 -15.00 0.30 17.20
N ILE A 989 -13.88 0.64 17.86
CA ILE A 989 -13.70 1.90 18.56
C ILE A 989 -12.37 2.58 18.21
N MET A 990 -12.39 3.92 18.14
CA MET A 990 -11.20 4.72 17.85
C MET A 990 -10.57 5.33 19.11
N GLY A 991 -9.30 5.71 18.99
CA GLY A 991 -8.63 6.60 19.94
C GLY A 991 -7.69 7.52 19.19
N ILE A 992 -8.06 8.79 19.03
CA ILE A 992 -7.36 9.77 18.19
C ILE A 992 -7.16 11.08 18.95
N SER A 993 -6.04 11.79 18.71
CA SER A 993 -5.92 13.21 19.00
C SER A 993 -5.32 14.01 17.84
N GLN A 994 -5.98 15.12 17.53
CA GLN A 994 -5.56 16.15 16.57
C GLN A 994 -4.71 17.20 17.28
N VAL A 995 -3.37 17.12 17.19
CA VAL A 995 -2.45 18.02 17.89
C VAL A 995 -1.86 19.05 16.92
N TYR A 996 -2.23 20.33 17.07
CA TYR A 996 -1.77 21.40 16.19
C TYR A 996 -0.46 22.02 16.68
N ILE A 997 0.60 21.91 15.87
CA ILE A 997 1.96 22.35 16.20
C ILE A 997 2.30 23.60 15.36
N GLY A 998 2.71 24.69 16.03
CA GLY A 998 3.18 25.92 15.39
C GLY A 998 4.70 26.09 15.49
N SER A 999 5.41 25.98 14.36
CA SER A 999 6.87 26.13 14.21
C SER A 999 7.31 27.56 13.93
#